data_AF-A0A350J8C9-F1
#
_entry.id   AF-A0A350J8C9-F1
#
_cell.length_a   1.000
_cell.length_b   1.000
_cell.length_c   1.000
_cell.angle_alpha   90.00
_cell.angle_beta   90.00
_cell.angle_gamma   90.00
#
_symmetry.space_group_name_H-M   'P 1'
#
loop_
_entity.id
_entity.type
_entity.pdbx_description
1 polymer ?
#
loop_
_entity_poly.entity_id
_entity_poly.type
_entity_poly.pdbx_seq_one_letter_code
_entity_poly.pdbx_strand_id
1 'polypeptide(L)'
;MSRGSGEMRKLRERRTIASTIGYCFVIVLIVLLVMSNMLTDTYTVVLESERAEAMQSIAVASSTALGHTKINEGMSYPLDIYTYAPDKPYIVDIYTKAGNSFLRLYTSSDYNSTEQYYLSGVGDEYNTCFEEQTAAFTKRTEDDVEYVCAIAPIISAENTVAGILEIRMPQSDYVSTVNGMSLSWILTIFAIAVSMGVIIFELNLFVTTLSKGIAGNVPVLIMYGDGAIRFLSFFMALGAVMPPVIVANYLRNEFSEYEPFVVQILICLGLILYTAGFFGFSGLRKTLKFKLTGRIALIVSVALGYILSVAAGIANNAVVMLILLLPIAFCYGMPFDSLRDYRINAGKLGYSEFDDRTVHNIQSVGYFLGISVGTVIAGICFERFGMLVVYLIGGGALLLTSLGIMFFMKDNNPVRESYLAINRWLELVNNKYTGRFLISTFFVMGTAFSFLLGFIPNYLETVGISLATSSFYYLVTTFSACFLALIIKGRYAHVLTSKVRVLISSLSMCVGLLLFALMPTAKILVATVALMGISLGIHDYYYLYVLFLLANNRIKGNLRRASELSFVSGIFAGLPVFAVALIFDMRIVFVVALIILFICSFLYPMSSFANDVDDKDPTLKKEPRKSKKKKAKAEAVPAAPEPAEPAPVADPYYDPANDPIAQAYMMEQQQVPYYDPNTPYYDPNGAEQMPYPDQDTYYDGQGGYYDGPVE
;
A
#
# COMPACT_ATOMS: atom_id res chain seq x y z
N MET A 1 37.44 16.60 -22.69
CA MET A 1 36.97 15.70 -21.59
C MET A 1 35.44 15.67 -21.57
N SER A 2 34.83 14.49 -21.63
CA SER A 2 33.38 14.28 -21.80
C SER A 2 32.63 14.30 -20.46
N ARG A 3 31.85 15.36 -20.19
CA ARG A 3 30.92 15.42 -19.05
C ARG A 3 29.70 14.50 -19.21
N GLY A 4 29.42 13.98 -20.41
CA GLY A 4 28.23 13.17 -20.71
C GLY A 4 28.33 11.68 -20.37
N SER A 5 29.53 11.11 -20.32
CA SER A 5 29.69 9.66 -20.03
C SER A 5 29.46 9.31 -18.55
N GLY A 6 29.80 10.23 -17.64
CA GLY A 6 29.62 10.06 -16.20
C GLY A 6 28.16 10.12 -15.76
N GLU A 7 27.35 11.02 -16.34
CA GLU A 7 25.91 11.09 -16.03
C GLU A 7 25.12 9.92 -16.61
N MET A 8 25.44 9.49 -17.83
CA MET A 8 24.85 8.30 -18.44
C MET A 8 25.14 7.03 -17.64
N ARG A 9 26.37 6.90 -17.10
CA ARG A 9 26.74 5.79 -16.22
C ARG A 9 25.99 5.83 -14.88
N LYS A 10 25.90 7.00 -14.24
CA LYS A 10 25.13 7.19 -13.00
C LYS A 10 23.63 6.95 -13.18
N LEU A 11 23.05 7.34 -14.31
CA LEU A 11 21.65 7.05 -14.67
C LEU A 11 21.42 5.56 -14.88
N ARG A 12 22.37 4.87 -15.54
CA ARG A 12 22.33 3.42 -15.74
C ARG A 12 22.41 2.69 -14.40
N GLU A 13 23.36 3.07 -13.54
CA GLU A 13 23.52 2.51 -12.18
C GLU A 13 22.26 2.72 -11.33
N ARG A 14 21.67 3.93 -11.32
CA ARG A 14 20.40 4.20 -10.62
C ARG A 14 19.24 3.34 -11.13
N ARG A 15 19.16 3.16 -12.46
CA ARG A 15 18.12 2.33 -13.08
C ARG A 15 18.31 0.84 -12.76
N THR A 16 19.55 0.37 -12.74
CA THR A 16 19.87 -1.00 -12.34
C THR A 16 19.53 -1.22 -10.87
N ILE A 17 19.93 -0.31 -9.97
CA ILE A 17 19.61 -0.39 -8.54
C ILE A 17 18.10 -0.41 -8.31
N ALA A 18 17.35 0.49 -8.95
CA ALA A 18 15.89 0.52 -8.84
C ALA A 18 15.24 -0.76 -9.38
N SER A 19 15.76 -1.31 -10.48
CA SER A 19 15.31 -2.59 -11.03
C SER A 19 15.61 -3.75 -10.06
N THR A 20 16.81 -3.79 -9.47
CA THR A 20 17.22 -4.83 -8.52
C THR A 20 16.39 -4.77 -7.23
N ILE A 21 16.09 -3.57 -6.73
CA ILE A 21 15.16 -3.37 -5.60
C ILE A 21 13.76 -3.87 -5.97
N GLY A 22 13.27 -3.53 -7.16
CA GLY A 22 11.97 -4.03 -7.64
C GLY A 22 11.92 -5.54 -7.76
N TYR A 23 12.96 -6.18 -8.31
CA TYR A 23 13.07 -7.63 -8.39
C TYR A 23 13.17 -8.28 -7.01
N CYS A 24 14.00 -7.74 -6.11
CA CYS A 24 14.08 -8.23 -4.73
C CYS A 24 12.73 -8.12 -4.02
N PHE A 25 12.00 -7.00 -4.20
CA PHE A 25 10.69 -6.84 -3.59
C PHE A 25 9.68 -7.88 -4.10
N VAL A 26 9.65 -8.16 -5.40
CA VAL A 26 8.76 -9.18 -5.99
C VAL A 26 9.15 -10.59 -5.54
N ILE A 27 10.45 -10.92 -5.53
CA ILE A 27 10.94 -12.23 -5.07
C ILE A 27 10.62 -12.41 -3.59
N VAL A 28 10.87 -11.41 -2.75
CA VAL A 28 10.52 -11.47 -1.32
C VAL A 28 9.01 -11.61 -1.15
N LEU A 29 8.18 -10.93 -1.95
CA LEU A 29 6.73 -11.08 -1.87
C LEU A 29 6.26 -12.50 -2.25
N ILE A 30 6.87 -13.12 -3.26
CA ILE A 30 6.61 -14.52 -3.63
C ILE A 30 7.07 -15.46 -2.52
N VAL A 31 8.30 -15.29 -2.01
CA VAL A 31 8.84 -16.10 -0.92
C VAL A 31 7.98 -15.96 0.34
N LEU A 32 7.55 -14.75 0.69
CA LEU A 32 6.64 -14.50 1.82
C LEU A 32 5.28 -15.17 1.61
N LEU A 33 4.76 -15.19 0.39
CA LEU A 33 3.50 -15.87 0.07
C LEU A 33 3.64 -17.41 0.16
N VAL A 34 4.76 -17.96 -0.30
CA VAL A 34 5.06 -19.40 -0.18
C VAL A 34 5.30 -19.78 1.29
N MET A 35 6.13 -19.03 2.00
CA MET A 35 6.36 -19.19 3.43
C MET A 35 5.06 -19.01 4.22
N SER A 36 4.18 -18.08 3.83
CA SER A 36 2.86 -17.91 4.42
C SER A 36 2.05 -19.19 4.35
N ASN A 37 1.98 -19.81 3.17
CA ASN A 37 1.21 -21.03 2.99
C ASN A 37 1.83 -22.18 3.79
N MET A 38 3.16 -22.39 3.68
CA MET A 38 3.85 -23.45 4.41
C MET A 38 3.79 -23.27 5.95
N LEU A 39 3.93 -22.04 6.44
CA LEU A 39 3.81 -21.74 7.88
C LEU A 39 2.37 -21.89 8.36
N THR A 40 1.37 -21.57 7.53
CA THR A 40 -0.04 -21.81 7.90
C THR A 40 -0.27 -23.29 8.09
N ASP A 41 0.21 -24.12 7.16
CA ASP A 41 0.06 -25.58 7.20
C ASP A 41 0.88 -26.24 8.33
N THR A 42 2.00 -25.63 8.73
CA THR A 42 2.78 -26.10 9.88
C THR A 42 2.11 -25.67 11.19
N TYR A 43 1.58 -24.45 11.23
CA TYR A 43 0.92 -23.89 12.42
C TYR A 43 -0.43 -24.56 12.70
N THR A 44 -1.19 -24.97 11.67
CA THR A 44 -2.37 -25.83 11.85
C THR A 44 -2.00 -27.09 12.61
N VAL A 45 -0.92 -27.77 12.20
CA VAL A 45 -0.49 -29.03 12.82
C VAL A 45 -0.06 -28.81 14.28
N VAL A 46 0.66 -27.73 14.58
CA VAL A 46 1.06 -27.41 15.96
C VAL A 46 -0.15 -27.02 16.82
N LEU A 47 -1.07 -26.19 16.30
CA LEU A 47 -2.31 -25.83 17.01
C LEU A 47 -3.18 -27.06 17.28
N GLU A 48 -3.31 -27.96 16.31
CA GLU A 48 -4.01 -29.22 16.47
C GLU A 48 -3.36 -30.04 17.59
N SER A 49 -2.02 -30.09 17.65
CA SER A 49 -1.28 -30.74 18.74
C SER A 49 -1.57 -30.11 20.11
N GLU A 50 -1.48 -28.77 20.23
CA GLU A 50 -1.74 -28.07 21.50
C GLU A 50 -3.20 -28.25 21.96
N ARG A 51 -4.16 -28.21 21.03
CA ARG A 51 -5.58 -28.46 21.32
C ARG A 51 -5.82 -29.90 21.75
N ALA A 52 -5.17 -30.87 21.10
CA ALA A 52 -5.27 -32.28 21.48
C ALA A 52 -4.73 -32.50 22.90
N GLU A 53 -3.55 -31.95 23.22
CA GLU A 53 -2.95 -32.03 24.55
C GLU A 53 -3.83 -31.37 25.61
N ALA A 54 -4.39 -30.19 25.32
CA ALA A 54 -5.30 -29.50 26.23
C ALA A 54 -6.58 -30.33 26.48
N MET A 55 -7.22 -30.84 25.43
CA MET A 55 -8.41 -31.68 25.55
C MET A 55 -8.13 -32.95 26.36
N GLN A 56 -7.00 -33.62 26.11
CA GLN A 56 -6.60 -34.81 26.85
C GLN A 56 -6.28 -34.50 28.31
N SER A 57 -5.60 -33.39 28.59
CA SER A 57 -5.30 -32.93 29.95
C SER A 57 -6.57 -32.64 30.74
N ILE A 58 -7.53 -31.93 30.13
CA ILE A 58 -8.82 -31.64 30.77
C ILE A 58 -9.61 -32.94 30.97
N ALA A 59 -9.59 -33.87 30.01
CA ALA A 59 -10.30 -35.15 30.13
C ALA A 59 -9.74 -35.98 31.30
N VAL A 60 -8.42 -36.10 31.40
CA VAL A 60 -7.75 -36.84 32.49
C VAL A 60 -7.94 -36.14 33.84
N ALA A 61 -7.79 -34.82 33.91
CA ALA A 61 -7.98 -34.07 35.15
C ALA A 61 -9.43 -34.16 35.65
N SER A 62 -10.39 -34.02 34.74
CA SER A 62 -11.82 -34.09 35.05
C SER A 62 -12.24 -35.52 35.39
N SER A 63 -11.72 -36.55 34.71
CA SER A 63 -12.03 -37.94 35.04
C SER A 63 -11.45 -38.35 36.40
N THR A 64 -10.26 -37.84 36.74
CA THR A 64 -9.63 -38.04 38.06
C THR A 64 -10.42 -37.34 39.16
N ALA A 65 -10.89 -36.11 38.91
CA ALA A 65 -11.72 -35.35 39.87
C ALA A 65 -13.11 -35.98 40.08
N LEU A 66 -13.68 -36.60 39.03
CA LEU A 66 -14.89 -37.43 39.12
C LEU A 66 -14.63 -38.80 39.75
N GLY A 67 -13.35 -39.17 39.94
CA GLY A 67 -12.96 -40.39 40.61
C GLY A 67 -13.62 -40.48 41.98
N HIS A 68 -14.05 -41.69 42.34
CA HIS A 68 -14.77 -41.98 43.60
C HIS A 68 -16.15 -41.32 43.77
N THR A 69 -16.69 -40.63 42.76
CA THR A 69 -18.08 -40.15 42.76
C THR A 69 -19.04 -41.21 42.22
N LYS A 70 -20.33 -41.16 42.61
CA LYS A 70 -21.36 -42.05 42.07
C LYS A 70 -21.89 -41.51 40.75
N ILE A 71 -21.60 -42.21 39.66
CA ILE A 71 -22.08 -41.87 38.32
C ILE A 71 -23.44 -42.55 38.07
N ASN A 72 -24.50 -41.76 37.90
CA ASN A 72 -25.86 -42.23 37.65
C ASN A 72 -26.52 -41.41 36.53
N GLU A 73 -27.54 -41.97 35.89
CA GLU A 73 -28.36 -41.28 34.89
C GLU A 73 -29.01 -40.01 35.48
N GLY A 74 -28.97 -38.91 34.74
CA GLY A 74 -29.57 -37.62 35.17
C GLY A 74 -28.76 -36.87 36.24
N MET A 75 -27.50 -37.22 36.45
CA MET A 75 -26.61 -36.47 37.34
C MET A 75 -26.38 -35.03 36.82
N SER A 76 -26.20 -34.08 37.75
CA SER A 76 -25.61 -32.79 37.40
C SER A 76 -24.09 -32.93 37.37
N TYR A 77 -23.47 -32.27 36.39
CA TYR A 77 -22.02 -32.28 36.28
C TYR A 77 -21.40 -31.42 37.39
N PRO A 78 -20.54 -31.99 38.24
CA PRO A 78 -20.07 -31.33 39.46
C PRO A 78 -18.88 -30.38 39.23
N LEU A 79 -18.36 -30.30 38.00
CA LEU A 79 -17.21 -29.46 37.64
C LEU A 79 -17.66 -28.34 36.69
N ASP A 80 -16.90 -27.25 36.66
CA ASP A 80 -17.11 -26.20 35.67
C ASP A 80 -16.76 -26.70 34.27
N ILE A 81 -17.57 -26.32 33.28
CA ILE A 81 -17.32 -26.65 31.87
C ILE A 81 -16.27 -25.67 31.34
N TYR A 82 -15.09 -26.20 31.03
CA TYR A 82 -14.00 -25.41 30.45
C TYR A 82 -14.38 -24.86 29.07
N THR A 83 -13.89 -23.66 28.77
CA THR A 83 -14.07 -23.00 27.46
C THR A 83 -12.74 -22.95 26.72
N TYR A 84 -12.78 -23.19 25.39
CA TYR A 84 -11.60 -23.11 24.53
C TYR A 84 -11.53 -21.82 23.71
N ALA A 85 -12.61 -21.04 23.68
CA ALA A 85 -12.66 -19.68 23.18
C ALA A 85 -13.75 -18.88 23.92
N PRO A 86 -13.76 -17.53 23.85
CA PRO A 86 -14.87 -16.73 24.35
C PRO A 86 -16.17 -17.23 23.74
N ASP A 87 -17.13 -17.61 24.58
CA ASP A 87 -18.44 -18.17 24.21
C ASP A 87 -18.43 -19.56 23.55
N LYS A 88 -17.30 -20.29 23.58
CA LYS A 88 -17.22 -21.69 23.10
C LYS A 88 -16.79 -22.67 24.20
N PRO A 89 -17.74 -23.27 24.93
CA PRO A 89 -17.46 -24.34 25.88
C PRO A 89 -17.10 -25.65 25.18
N TYR A 90 -16.26 -26.47 25.81
CA TYR A 90 -16.18 -27.88 25.46
C TYR A 90 -17.53 -28.56 25.75
N ILE A 91 -17.88 -29.56 24.95
CA ILE A 91 -19.02 -30.41 25.28
C ILE A 91 -18.48 -31.60 26.07
N VAL A 92 -19.11 -31.89 27.20
CA VAL A 92 -18.72 -32.96 28.11
C VAL A 92 -19.81 -34.01 28.13
N ASP A 93 -19.44 -35.25 27.83
CA ASP A 93 -20.33 -36.41 27.86
C ASP A 93 -19.77 -37.47 28.81
N ILE A 94 -20.65 -38.14 29.57
CA ILE A 94 -20.27 -39.29 30.41
C ILE A 94 -20.99 -40.52 29.91
N TYR A 95 -20.23 -41.60 29.69
CA TYR A 95 -20.74 -42.87 29.20
C TYR A 95 -20.48 -44.01 30.20
N THR A 96 -21.34 -45.01 30.20
CA THR A 96 -21.08 -46.30 30.86
C THR A 96 -21.26 -47.45 29.88
N LYS A 97 -20.54 -48.57 30.10
CA LYS A 97 -20.58 -49.71 29.18
C LYS A 97 -21.88 -50.50 29.37
N ALA A 98 -22.61 -50.69 28.28
CA ALA A 98 -23.85 -51.45 28.21
C ALA A 98 -23.74 -52.50 27.08
N GLY A 99 -23.26 -53.70 27.43
CA GLY A 99 -22.97 -54.76 26.45
C GLY A 99 -21.85 -54.33 25.49
N ASN A 100 -22.17 -54.28 24.19
CA ASN A 100 -21.25 -53.87 23.11
C ASN A 100 -21.41 -52.38 22.73
N SER A 101 -22.07 -51.58 23.58
CA SER A 101 -22.35 -50.17 23.34
C SER A 101 -22.09 -49.35 24.59
N PHE A 102 -22.05 -48.03 24.44
CA PHE A 102 -21.87 -47.11 25.55
C PHE A 102 -23.13 -46.26 25.73
N LEU A 103 -23.75 -46.35 26.91
CA LEU A 103 -24.93 -45.57 27.27
C LEU A 103 -24.50 -44.20 27.79
N ARG A 104 -25.03 -43.12 27.21
CA ARG A 104 -24.77 -41.75 27.69
C ARG A 104 -25.58 -41.47 28.96
N LEU A 105 -24.88 -41.16 30.06
CA LEU A 105 -25.46 -40.84 31.36
C LEU A 105 -25.60 -39.33 31.61
N TYR A 106 -24.76 -38.53 30.97
CA TYR A 106 -24.76 -37.07 31.04
C TYR A 106 -24.27 -36.47 29.71
N THR A 107 -24.82 -35.32 29.34
CA THR A 107 -24.30 -34.43 28.30
C THR A 107 -24.42 -32.99 28.76
N SER A 108 -23.39 -32.18 28.46
CA SER A 108 -23.46 -30.74 28.66
C SER A 108 -24.03 -29.96 27.47
N SER A 109 -24.37 -30.66 26.38
CA SER A 109 -25.04 -30.03 25.25
C SER A 109 -26.50 -29.69 25.61
N ASP A 110 -27.03 -28.57 25.12
CA ASP A 110 -28.42 -28.09 25.35
C ASP A 110 -29.51 -29.02 24.77
N TYR A 111 -29.16 -30.26 24.43
CA TYR A 111 -30.03 -31.24 23.82
C TYR A 111 -30.90 -31.92 24.88
N ASN A 112 -32.06 -31.33 25.14
CA ASN A 112 -33.14 -31.91 25.96
C ASN A 112 -33.84 -33.06 25.23
N SER A 113 -33.13 -34.15 24.97
CA SER A 113 -33.73 -35.43 24.58
C SER A 113 -34.06 -36.22 25.84
N THR A 114 -35.33 -36.61 26.01
CA THR A 114 -35.76 -37.57 27.04
C THR A 114 -35.43 -39.02 26.68
N GLU A 115 -34.85 -39.28 25.49
CA GLU A 115 -34.50 -40.61 25.02
C GLU A 115 -33.04 -40.95 25.35
N GLN A 116 -32.82 -42.18 25.86
CA GLN A 116 -31.49 -42.72 26.14
C GLN A 116 -30.68 -42.84 24.85
N TYR A 117 -29.52 -42.19 24.82
CA TYR A 117 -28.60 -42.24 23.68
C TYR A 117 -27.57 -43.35 23.88
N TYR A 118 -27.50 -44.25 22.90
CA TYR A 118 -26.52 -45.33 22.84
C TYR A 118 -25.49 -45.01 21.77
N LEU A 119 -24.22 -44.90 22.19
CA LEU A 119 -23.09 -44.85 21.29
C LEU A 119 -22.81 -46.28 20.82
N SER A 120 -23.37 -46.65 19.67
CA SER A 120 -23.24 -47.97 19.05
C SER A 120 -22.19 -47.97 17.93
N GLY A 121 -21.33 -48.98 17.87
CA GLY A 121 -20.29 -49.09 16.84
C GLY A 121 -19.09 -48.17 17.06
N VAL A 122 -18.81 -47.83 18.32
CA VAL A 122 -17.66 -47.00 18.69
C VAL A 122 -16.36 -47.73 18.41
N GLY A 123 -15.35 -47.00 17.94
CA GLY A 123 -14.02 -47.53 17.62
C GLY A 123 -13.34 -48.23 18.81
N ASP A 124 -12.31 -49.01 18.52
CA ASP A 124 -11.55 -49.79 19.51
C ASP A 124 -11.08 -48.91 20.69
N GLU A 125 -10.88 -47.60 20.46
CA GLU A 125 -10.41 -46.64 21.45
C GLU A 125 -11.31 -46.54 22.69
N TYR A 126 -12.64 -46.65 22.57
CA TYR A 126 -13.54 -46.60 23.74
C TYR A 126 -13.50 -47.90 24.54
N ASN A 127 -13.38 -49.03 23.86
CA ASN A 127 -13.23 -50.33 24.51
C ASN A 127 -11.88 -50.41 25.22
N THR A 128 -10.79 -49.99 24.56
CA THR A 128 -9.46 -49.87 25.14
C THR A 128 -9.45 -48.90 26.33
N CYS A 129 -10.11 -47.74 26.22
CA CYS A 129 -10.21 -46.79 27.34
C CYS A 129 -10.93 -47.40 28.55
N PHE A 130 -11.99 -48.19 28.34
CA PHE A 130 -12.74 -48.83 29.42
C PHE A 130 -12.02 -50.04 30.01
N GLU A 131 -11.42 -50.88 29.18
CA GLU A 131 -10.83 -52.16 29.57
C GLU A 131 -9.39 -52.02 30.07
N GLU A 132 -8.58 -51.20 29.38
CA GLU A 132 -7.16 -51.00 29.68
C GLU A 132 -6.90 -49.76 30.57
N GLN A 133 -7.95 -49.00 30.91
CA GLN A 133 -7.88 -47.79 31.74
C GLN A 133 -6.92 -46.72 31.18
N THR A 134 -6.83 -46.62 29.86
CA THR A 134 -5.97 -45.65 29.16
C THR A 134 -6.79 -44.49 28.62
N ALA A 135 -6.23 -43.27 28.67
CA ALA A 135 -6.81 -42.15 27.97
C ALA A 135 -6.49 -42.25 26.48
N ALA A 136 -7.45 -41.93 25.62
CA ALA A 136 -7.30 -42.01 24.18
C ALA A 136 -7.88 -40.77 23.48
N PHE A 137 -7.48 -40.59 22.23
CA PHE A 137 -7.95 -39.52 21.37
C PHE A 137 -8.57 -40.12 20.12
N THR A 138 -9.76 -39.67 19.75
CA THR A 138 -10.55 -40.28 18.70
C THR A 138 -11.40 -39.24 17.97
N LYS A 139 -12.04 -39.65 16.88
CA LYS A 139 -12.96 -38.82 16.09
C LYS A 139 -14.26 -39.56 15.90
N ARG A 140 -15.38 -38.84 16.04
CA ARG A 140 -16.71 -39.41 15.80
C ARG A 140 -17.65 -38.39 15.17
N THR A 141 -18.69 -38.90 14.52
CA THR A 141 -19.74 -38.07 13.93
C THR A 141 -21.03 -38.26 14.72
N GLU A 142 -21.68 -37.17 15.10
CA GLU A 142 -23.02 -37.18 15.72
C GLU A 142 -23.85 -36.08 15.03
N ASP A 143 -25.05 -36.43 14.58
CA ASP A 143 -26.00 -35.53 13.91
C ASP A 143 -25.38 -34.71 12.75
N ASP A 144 -24.68 -35.40 11.84
CA ASP A 144 -23.96 -34.83 10.68
C ASP A 144 -22.84 -33.83 11.03
N VAL A 145 -22.42 -33.75 12.30
CA VAL A 145 -21.28 -32.95 12.75
C VAL A 145 -20.13 -33.87 13.16
N GLU A 146 -18.96 -33.65 12.59
CA GLU A 146 -17.73 -34.33 13.00
C GLU A 146 -17.15 -33.68 14.26
N TYR A 147 -16.79 -34.50 15.24
CA TYR A 147 -16.17 -34.11 16.49
C TYR A 147 -14.81 -34.77 16.66
N VAL A 148 -13.92 -34.04 17.29
CA VAL A 148 -12.70 -34.55 17.89
C VAL A 148 -12.99 -34.79 19.37
N CYS A 149 -12.58 -35.94 19.89
CA CYS A 149 -12.91 -36.39 21.23
C CYS A 149 -11.66 -36.84 21.97
N ALA A 150 -11.47 -36.33 23.19
CA ALA A 150 -10.56 -36.89 24.17
C ALA A 150 -11.36 -37.70 25.19
N ILE A 151 -11.00 -38.97 25.37
CA ILE A 151 -11.68 -39.87 26.29
C ILE A 151 -10.74 -40.31 27.41
N ALA A 152 -11.28 -40.37 28.63
CA ALA A 152 -10.56 -40.80 29.81
C ALA A 152 -11.46 -41.64 30.75
N PRO A 153 -10.93 -42.69 31.38
CA PRO A 153 -11.71 -43.53 32.28
C PRO A 153 -11.98 -42.81 33.61
N ILE A 154 -13.18 -43.02 34.16
CA ILE A 154 -13.56 -42.61 35.51
C ILE A 154 -13.41 -43.82 36.42
N ILE A 155 -12.44 -43.77 37.33
CA ILE A 155 -12.12 -44.89 38.23
C ILE A 155 -12.92 -44.75 39.54
N SER A 156 -13.64 -45.82 39.90
CA SER A 156 -14.43 -45.90 41.12
C SER A 156 -13.55 -46.17 42.36
N ALA A 157 -14.13 -46.06 43.56
CA ALA A 157 -13.46 -46.45 44.80
C ALA A 157 -13.08 -47.95 44.89
N GLU A 158 -13.64 -48.78 44.01
CA GLU A 158 -13.32 -50.21 43.93
C GLU A 158 -12.21 -50.51 42.91
N ASN A 159 -11.53 -49.48 42.39
CA ASN A 159 -10.55 -49.57 41.30
C ASN A 159 -11.12 -50.20 40.01
N THR A 160 -12.44 -50.11 39.83
CA THR A 160 -13.15 -50.51 38.61
C THR A 160 -13.56 -49.27 37.82
N VAL A 161 -13.65 -49.38 36.50
CA VAL A 161 -14.09 -48.26 35.65
C VAL A 161 -15.60 -48.07 35.80
N ALA A 162 -16.01 -46.93 36.36
CA ALA A 162 -17.42 -46.56 36.53
C ALA A 162 -18.04 -46.03 35.23
N GLY A 163 -17.21 -45.43 34.37
CA GLY A 163 -17.61 -44.87 33.09
C GLY A 163 -16.43 -44.25 32.34
N ILE A 164 -16.72 -43.67 31.19
CA ILE A 164 -15.78 -42.89 30.38
C ILE A 164 -16.26 -41.45 30.39
N LEU A 165 -15.34 -40.53 30.68
CA LEU A 165 -15.54 -39.11 30.42
C LEU A 165 -15.05 -38.81 29.00
N GLU A 166 -15.90 -38.18 28.20
CA GLU A 166 -15.57 -37.67 26.88
C GLU A 166 -15.62 -36.14 26.88
N ILE A 167 -14.55 -35.52 26.38
CA ILE A 167 -14.52 -34.10 26.07
C ILE A 167 -14.45 -33.95 24.57
N ARG A 168 -15.43 -33.25 23.98
CA ARG A 168 -15.54 -33.12 22.53
C ARG A 168 -15.55 -31.66 22.06
N MET A 169 -14.94 -31.46 20.90
CA MET A 169 -14.85 -30.20 20.16
C MET A 169 -15.28 -30.45 18.71
N PRO A 170 -16.08 -29.57 18.08
CA PRO A 170 -16.37 -29.68 16.66
C PRO A 170 -15.08 -29.67 15.82
N GLN A 171 -14.99 -30.55 14.81
CA GLN A 171 -13.82 -30.64 13.92
C GLN A 171 -13.54 -29.31 13.21
N SER A 172 -14.59 -28.56 12.87
CA SER A 172 -14.49 -27.22 12.27
C SER A 172 -13.72 -26.25 13.17
N ASP A 173 -13.95 -26.30 14.48
CA ASP A 173 -13.27 -25.47 15.47
C ASP A 173 -11.86 -26.00 15.78
N TYR A 174 -11.69 -27.33 15.81
CA TYR A 174 -10.39 -27.98 16.03
C TYR A 174 -9.38 -27.70 14.93
N VAL A 175 -9.82 -27.68 13.66
CA VAL A 175 -8.97 -27.37 12.49
C VAL A 175 -8.93 -25.86 12.21
N SER A 176 -9.81 -25.08 12.83
CA SER A 176 -9.84 -23.63 12.60
C SER A 176 -8.53 -22.99 13.02
N THR A 177 -7.79 -22.44 12.06
CA THR A 177 -6.69 -21.55 12.39
C THR A 177 -7.25 -20.25 12.91
N VAL A 178 -6.71 -19.77 14.03
CA VAL A 178 -6.67 -18.34 14.30
C VAL A 178 -5.70 -17.76 13.26
N ASN A 179 -6.20 -17.58 12.05
CA ASN A 179 -5.45 -17.09 10.90
C ASN A 179 -4.80 -15.76 11.29
N GLY A 180 -3.46 -15.72 11.37
CA GLY A 180 -2.75 -14.45 11.22
C GLY A 180 -1.59 -14.18 12.16
N MET A 181 -1.42 -14.84 13.30
CA MET A 181 -0.43 -14.37 14.28
C MET A 181 1.03 -14.48 13.78
N SER A 182 1.43 -15.63 13.21
CA SER A 182 2.79 -15.83 12.68
C SER A 182 3.06 -15.04 11.39
N LEU A 183 2.06 -14.94 10.50
CA LEU A 183 2.15 -14.19 9.25
C LEU A 183 2.22 -12.67 9.49
N SER A 184 1.42 -12.18 10.44
CA SER A 184 1.35 -10.78 10.82
C SER A 184 2.72 -10.25 11.25
N TRP A 185 3.48 -11.03 11.99
CA TRP A 185 4.78 -10.60 12.50
C TRP A 185 5.85 -10.50 11.40
N ILE A 186 5.93 -11.49 10.49
CA ILE A 186 6.88 -11.47 9.37
C ILE A 186 6.58 -10.30 8.42
N LEU A 187 5.29 -10.09 8.08
CA LEU A 187 4.87 -8.97 7.23
C LEU A 187 5.18 -7.62 7.88
N THR A 188 5.02 -7.51 9.19
CA THR A 188 5.33 -6.30 9.95
C THR A 188 6.83 -6.01 9.96
N ILE A 189 7.68 -7.02 10.21
CA ILE A 189 9.15 -6.86 10.16
C ILE A 189 9.59 -6.42 8.76
N PHE A 190 9.05 -7.05 7.72
CA PHE A 190 9.36 -6.68 6.35
C PHE A 190 8.93 -5.23 6.04
N ALA A 191 7.72 -4.84 6.45
CA ALA A 191 7.22 -3.47 6.27
C ALA A 191 8.11 -2.43 6.99
N ILE A 192 8.59 -2.74 8.19
CA ILE A 192 9.54 -1.91 8.93
C ILE A 192 10.85 -1.75 8.16
N ALA A 193 11.44 -2.87 7.71
CA ALA A 193 12.73 -2.85 7.00
C ALA A 193 12.65 -2.03 5.71
N VAL A 194 11.61 -2.23 4.90
CA VAL A 194 11.38 -1.46 3.67
C VAL A 194 11.16 0.02 3.99
N SER A 195 10.36 0.33 5.01
CA SER A 195 10.07 1.71 5.40
C SER A 195 11.30 2.45 5.90
N MET A 196 12.15 1.80 6.70
CA MET A 196 13.45 2.35 7.09
C MET A 196 14.33 2.61 5.87
N GLY A 197 14.39 1.68 4.92
CA GLY A 197 15.12 1.87 3.66
C GLY A 197 14.62 3.09 2.87
N VAL A 198 13.30 3.27 2.78
CA VAL A 198 12.68 4.44 2.11
C VAL A 198 13.02 5.74 2.86
N ILE A 199 12.91 5.77 4.19
CA ILE A 199 13.28 6.94 5.00
C ILE A 199 14.75 7.32 4.79
N ILE A 200 15.66 6.35 4.88
CA ILE A 200 17.09 6.58 4.66
C ILE A 200 17.35 7.11 3.24
N PHE A 201 16.67 6.54 2.24
CA PHE A 201 16.77 7.01 0.86
C PHE A 201 16.30 8.46 0.69
N GLU A 202 15.12 8.81 1.22
CA GLU A 202 14.58 10.18 1.13
C GLU A 202 15.41 11.18 1.94
N LEU A 203 15.96 10.79 3.10
CA LEU A 203 16.89 11.61 3.87
C LEU A 203 18.22 11.81 3.13
N ASN A 204 18.76 10.77 2.48
CA ASN A 204 19.97 10.91 1.67
C ASN A 204 19.75 11.83 0.47
N LEU A 205 18.57 11.72 -0.16
CA LEU A 205 18.16 12.61 -1.26
C LEU A 205 18.09 14.07 -0.78
N PHE A 206 17.57 14.30 0.42
CA PHE A 206 17.54 15.61 1.07
C PHE A 206 18.95 16.16 1.34
N VAL A 207 19.81 15.39 2.01
CA VAL A 207 21.20 15.79 2.29
C VAL A 207 21.96 16.09 1.00
N THR A 208 21.76 15.28 -0.05
CA THR A 208 22.35 15.51 -1.36
C THR A 208 21.82 16.78 -2.04
N THR A 209 20.54 17.11 -1.84
CA THR A 209 19.93 18.33 -2.38
C THR A 209 20.49 19.57 -1.67
N LEU A 210 20.67 19.51 -0.35
CA LEU A 210 21.31 20.56 0.43
C LEU A 210 22.79 20.74 0.07
N SER A 211 23.54 19.65 -0.05
CA SER A 211 24.99 19.68 -0.28
C SER A 211 25.37 20.15 -1.69
N LYS A 212 24.53 19.90 -2.69
CA LYS A 212 24.73 20.43 -4.05
C LYS A 212 24.53 21.95 -4.14
N GLY A 213 23.87 22.56 -3.17
CA GLY A 213 23.68 24.00 -3.10
C GLY A 213 22.75 24.57 -4.20
N ILE A 214 22.74 25.89 -4.27
CA ILE A 214 21.87 26.69 -5.16
C ILE A 214 22.31 26.52 -6.62
N ALA A 215 21.40 26.12 -7.50
CA ALA A 215 21.65 26.20 -8.93
C ALA A 215 21.64 27.68 -9.38
N GLY A 216 22.83 28.23 -9.66
CA GLY A 216 23.03 29.68 -9.86
C GLY A 216 22.27 30.32 -11.04
N ASN A 217 21.70 29.54 -11.96
CA ASN A 217 20.99 30.03 -13.15
C ASN A 217 19.47 29.78 -13.12
N VAL A 218 18.91 29.41 -11.97
CA VAL A 218 17.53 28.93 -11.85
C VAL A 218 16.74 29.87 -10.93
N PRO A 219 15.46 30.21 -11.22
CA PRO A 219 14.64 31.08 -10.38
C PRO A 219 14.59 30.61 -8.94
N VAL A 220 14.58 31.57 -8.01
CA VAL A 220 14.57 31.35 -6.56
C VAL A 220 13.49 30.36 -6.10
N LEU A 221 12.33 30.33 -6.80
CA LEU A 221 11.25 29.39 -6.53
C LEU A 221 11.65 27.93 -6.73
N ILE A 222 12.35 27.59 -7.82
CA ILE A 222 12.69 26.21 -8.22
C ILE A 222 14.17 25.85 -7.97
N MET A 223 14.85 26.70 -7.20
CA MET A 223 16.31 26.69 -6.97
C MET A 223 16.89 25.40 -6.39
N TYR A 224 16.08 24.65 -5.62
CA TYR A 224 16.46 23.38 -4.99
C TYR A 224 15.99 22.13 -5.76
N GLY A 225 15.34 22.35 -6.91
CA GLY A 225 14.97 21.32 -7.86
C GLY A 225 13.97 20.25 -7.36
N ASP A 226 13.89 19.16 -8.12
CA ASP A 226 12.94 18.05 -7.93
C ASP A 226 13.07 17.34 -6.59
N GLY A 227 14.30 17.29 -6.05
CA GLY A 227 14.58 16.56 -4.82
C GLY A 227 13.89 17.16 -3.60
N ALA A 228 13.88 18.49 -3.48
CA ALA A 228 13.18 19.18 -2.41
C ALA A 228 11.65 18.99 -2.51
N ILE A 229 11.11 19.03 -3.72
CA ILE A 229 9.67 18.83 -3.97
C ILE A 229 9.24 17.44 -3.50
N ARG A 230 9.98 16.41 -3.94
CA ARG A 230 9.70 15.01 -3.58
C ARG A 230 9.76 14.80 -2.07
N PHE A 231 10.83 15.30 -1.44
CA PHE A 231 11.04 15.17 0.00
C PHE A 231 9.93 15.83 0.83
N LEU A 232 9.55 17.07 0.48
CA LEU A 232 8.49 17.78 1.19
C LEU A 232 7.12 17.12 0.98
N SER A 233 6.85 16.61 -0.22
CA SER A 233 5.65 15.82 -0.48
C SER A 233 5.61 14.53 0.35
N PHE A 234 6.75 13.83 0.49
CA PHE A 234 6.88 12.64 1.31
C PHE A 234 6.55 12.90 2.78
N PHE A 235 7.21 13.88 3.42
CA PHE A 235 6.98 14.16 4.84
C PHE A 235 5.59 14.76 5.11
N MET A 236 5.01 15.50 4.16
CA MET A 236 3.63 15.96 4.25
C MET A 236 2.66 14.77 4.30
N ALA A 237 2.78 13.85 3.35
CA ALA A 237 1.91 12.69 3.27
C ALA A 237 2.08 11.75 4.47
N LEU A 238 3.32 11.57 4.92
CA LEU A 238 3.65 10.80 6.13
C LEU A 238 2.93 11.36 7.34
N GLY A 239 3.08 12.66 7.65
CA GLY A 239 2.44 13.24 8.83
C GLY A 239 0.91 13.32 8.72
N ALA A 240 0.38 13.53 7.51
CA ALA A 240 -1.05 13.66 7.28
C ALA A 240 -1.83 12.34 7.29
N VAL A 241 -1.19 11.19 7.04
CA VAL A 241 -1.90 9.90 7.04
C VAL A 241 -1.96 9.25 8.43
N MET A 242 -1.06 9.62 9.34
CA MET A 242 -0.94 8.95 10.64
C MET A 242 -2.22 9.03 11.50
N PRO A 243 -2.86 10.21 11.67
CA PRO A 243 -4.07 10.30 12.48
C PRO A 243 -5.25 9.45 11.99
N PRO A 244 -5.69 9.52 10.70
CA PRO A 244 -6.88 8.80 10.27
C PRO A 244 -6.73 7.27 10.30
N VAL A 245 -5.51 6.73 10.21
CA VAL A 245 -5.26 5.28 10.27
C VAL A 245 -5.59 4.69 11.63
N ILE A 246 -5.40 5.45 12.71
CA ILE A 246 -5.60 4.97 14.08
C ILE A 246 -7.03 5.18 14.61
N VAL A 247 -7.85 5.98 13.91
CA VAL A 247 -9.21 6.35 14.36
C VAL A 247 -10.08 5.11 14.58
N ALA A 248 -10.04 4.14 13.67
CA ALA A 248 -10.88 2.95 13.74
C ALA A 248 -10.60 2.12 15.00
N ASN A 249 -9.33 1.77 15.20
CA ASN A 249 -8.89 0.93 16.33
C ASN A 249 -9.09 1.65 17.67
N TYR A 250 -8.74 2.94 17.74
CA TYR A 250 -8.93 3.70 18.97
C TYR A 250 -10.40 3.82 19.39
N LEU A 251 -11.31 4.14 18.46
CA LEU A 251 -12.73 4.26 18.78
C LEU A 251 -13.35 2.91 19.14
N ARG A 252 -12.89 1.80 18.56
CA ARG A 252 -13.34 0.45 18.96
C ARG A 252 -12.95 0.10 20.37
N ASN A 253 -11.72 0.39 20.76
CA ASN A 253 -11.25 0.09 22.12
C ASN A 253 -12.01 0.91 23.16
N GLU A 254 -12.14 2.22 22.94
CA GLU A 254 -12.80 3.14 23.88
C GLU A 254 -14.32 2.95 23.97
N PHE A 255 -14.97 2.48 22.89
CA PHE A 255 -16.41 2.26 22.86
C PHE A 255 -16.78 0.77 22.70
N SER A 256 -15.94 -0.12 23.21
CA SER A 256 -16.15 -1.59 23.13
C SER A 256 -17.43 -2.07 23.83
N GLU A 257 -17.94 -1.31 24.80
CA GLU A 257 -19.19 -1.59 25.50
C GLU A 257 -20.45 -1.25 24.68
N TYR A 258 -20.31 -0.48 23.59
CA TYR A 258 -21.43 -0.07 22.75
C TYR A 258 -21.69 -1.06 21.61
N GLU A 259 -22.92 -1.06 21.13
CA GLU A 259 -23.33 -1.85 19.97
C GLU A 259 -22.40 -1.61 18.76
N PRO A 260 -21.95 -2.67 18.04
CA PRO A 260 -20.96 -2.55 16.96
C PRO A 260 -21.34 -1.56 15.87
N PHE A 261 -22.64 -1.42 15.57
CA PHE A 261 -23.11 -0.47 14.56
C PHE A 261 -22.89 0.99 14.99
N VAL A 262 -23.01 1.30 16.29
CA VAL A 262 -22.80 2.65 16.83
C VAL A 262 -21.33 3.03 16.70
N VAL A 263 -20.44 2.13 17.12
CA VAL A 263 -18.99 2.31 17.01
C VAL A 263 -18.60 2.55 15.55
N GLN A 264 -19.17 1.77 14.64
CA GLN A 264 -18.88 1.90 13.21
C GLN A 264 -19.37 3.22 12.61
N ILE A 265 -20.51 3.74 13.06
CA ILE A 265 -20.99 5.08 12.69
C ILE A 265 -20.03 6.16 13.20
N LEU A 266 -19.51 6.03 14.43
CA LEU A 266 -18.54 6.98 14.98
C LEU A 266 -17.22 6.98 14.21
N ILE A 267 -16.72 5.81 13.81
CA ILE A 267 -15.53 5.68 12.94
C ILE A 267 -15.77 6.39 11.60
N CYS A 268 -16.91 6.11 10.96
CA CYS A 268 -17.29 6.75 9.70
C CYS A 268 -17.34 8.27 9.85
N LEU A 269 -17.99 8.77 10.92
CA LEU A 269 -18.07 10.19 11.23
C LEU A 269 -16.68 10.81 11.43
N GLY A 270 -15.80 10.16 12.20
CA GLY A 270 -14.43 10.63 12.42
C GLY A 270 -13.63 10.76 11.13
N LEU A 271 -13.69 9.76 10.25
CA LEU A 271 -13.03 9.79 8.95
C LEU A 271 -13.63 10.85 8.01
N ILE A 272 -14.95 11.07 8.04
CA ILE A 272 -15.61 12.15 7.30
C ILE A 272 -15.15 13.51 7.83
N LEU A 273 -15.09 13.71 9.15
CA LEU A 273 -14.63 14.95 9.77
C LEU A 273 -13.17 15.24 9.41
N TYR A 274 -12.30 14.23 9.45
CA TYR A 274 -10.91 14.36 9.04
C TYR A 274 -10.79 14.74 7.56
N THR A 275 -11.46 14.01 6.67
CA THR A 275 -11.39 14.26 5.22
C THR A 275 -12.03 15.58 4.82
N ALA A 276 -13.11 15.99 5.48
CA ALA A 276 -13.74 17.30 5.34
C ALA A 276 -12.80 18.43 5.77
N GLY A 277 -12.14 18.29 6.93
CA GLY A 277 -11.11 19.21 7.41
C GLY A 277 -9.96 19.33 6.40
N PHE A 278 -9.42 18.19 5.96
CA PHE A 278 -8.23 18.14 5.11
C PHE A 278 -8.48 18.67 3.68
N PHE A 279 -9.58 18.31 3.03
CA PHE A 279 -9.84 18.68 1.62
C PHE A 279 -10.96 19.73 1.43
N GLY A 280 -11.97 19.72 2.30
CA GLY A 280 -13.21 20.48 2.10
C GLY A 280 -13.01 22.00 2.21
N PHE A 281 -12.24 22.46 3.19
CA PHE A 281 -12.11 23.89 3.53
C PHE A 281 -10.95 24.63 2.84
N SER A 282 -10.50 24.19 1.67
CA SER A 282 -9.38 24.85 0.96
C SER A 282 -9.64 26.34 0.64
N GLY A 283 -10.91 26.75 0.45
CA GLY A 283 -11.28 28.16 0.27
C GLY A 283 -11.00 29.03 1.50
N LEU A 284 -11.24 28.47 2.70
CA LEU A 284 -10.92 29.14 3.95
C LEU A 284 -9.41 29.24 4.15
N ARG A 285 -8.65 28.17 3.85
CA ARG A 285 -7.18 28.19 3.87
C ARG A 285 -6.60 29.23 2.93
N LYS A 286 -7.13 29.35 1.72
CA LYS A 286 -6.74 30.42 0.78
C LYS A 286 -7.00 31.81 1.34
N THR A 287 -8.18 32.03 1.91
CA THR A 287 -8.51 33.32 2.56
C THR A 287 -7.50 33.65 3.66
N LEU A 288 -7.13 32.66 4.47
CA LEU A 288 -6.11 32.80 5.51
C LEU A 288 -4.73 33.17 4.91
N LYS A 289 -4.30 32.48 3.85
CA LYS A 289 -3.04 32.78 3.12
C LYS A 289 -3.01 34.20 2.56
N PHE A 290 -4.12 34.69 2.02
CA PHE A 290 -4.19 36.06 1.49
C PHE A 290 -4.22 37.12 2.58
N LYS A 291 -4.81 36.85 3.75
CA LYS A 291 -4.87 37.81 4.87
C LYS A 291 -3.56 37.90 5.66
N LEU A 292 -2.93 36.77 5.98
CA LEU A 292 -1.77 36.71 6.88
C LEU A 292 -0.42 36.62 6.15
N THR A 293 -0.40 36.58 4.81
CA THR A 293 0.70 36.09 3.94
C THR A 293 0.86 34.57 3.97
N GLY A 294 1.26 33.98 2.84
CA GLY A 294 1.30 32.52 2.67
C GLY A 294 2.21 31.80 3.68
N ARG A 295 3.36 32.39 4.02
CA ARG A 295 4.35 31.81 4.95
C ARG A 295 3.87 31.84 6.40
N ILE A 296 3.38 32.99 6.87
CA ILE A 296 2.87 33.13 8.24
C ILE A 296 1.63 32.27 8.41
N ALA A 297 0.71 32.29 7.44
CA ALA A 297 -0.47 31.44 7.47
C ALA A 297 -0.11 29.95 7.56
N LEU A 298 0.90 29.50 6.80
CA LEU A 298 1.39 28.12 6.84
C LEU A 298 1.89 27.73 8.23
N ILE A 299 2.86 28.46 8.78
CA ILE A 299 3.48 28.08 10.05
C ILE A 299 2.51 28.20 11.23
N VAL A 300 1.69 29.25 11.29
CA VAL A 300 0.71 29.45 12.37
C VAL A 300 -0.36 28.37 12.34
N SER A 301 -0.89 28.03 11.17
CA SER A 301 -1.91 26.97 11.05
C SER A 301 -1.34 25.63 11.48
N VAL A 302 -0.13 25.28 11.04
CA VAL A 302 0.46 23.98 11.35
C VAL A 302 0.92 23.89 12.81
N ALA A 303 1.42 24.97 13.39
CA ALA A 303 1.70 25.05 14.83
C ALA A 303 0.43 24.90 15.67
N LEU A 304 -0.67 25.56 15.28
CA LEU A 304 -1.97 25.38 15.92
C LEU A 304 -2.44 23.92 15.78
N GLY A 305 -2.35 23.35 14.59
CA GLY A 305 -2.68 21.93 14.35
C GLY A 305 -1.85 20.98 15.20
N TYR A 306 -0.55 21.24 15.36
CA TYR A 306 0.33 20.46 16.23
C TYR A 306 -0.10 20.55 17.70
N ILE A 307 -0.38 21.76 18.20
CA ILE A 307 -0.86 21.96 19.58
C ILE A 307 -2.19 21.25 19.81
N LEU A 308 -3.14 21.36 18.87
CA LEU A 308 -4.43 20.67 18.96
C LEU A 308 -4.27 19.15 18.94
N SER A 309 -3.36 18.62 18.11
CA SER A 309 -3.04 17.19 18.07
C SER A 309 -2.41 16.70 19.36
N VAL A 310 -1.48 17.47 19.93
CA VAL A 310 -0.88 17.16 21.25
C VAL A 310 -1.95 17.21 22.34
N ALA A 311 -2.84 18.22 22.33
CA ALA A 311 -3.95 18.32 23.27
C ALA A 311 -4.91 17.12 23.16
N ALA A 312 -5.25 16.69 21.93
CA ALA A 312 -6.05 15.50 21.69
C ALA A 312 -5.35 14.23 22.23
N GLY A 313 -4.05 14.10 21.97
CA GLY A 313 -3.24 12.98 22.47
C GLY A 313 -3.09 12.93 23.99
N ILE A 314 -2.94 14.09 24.65
CA ILE A 314 -2.83 14.18 26.12
C ILE A 314 -4.18 13.89 26.79
N ALA A 315 -5.27 14.41 26.22
CA ALA A 315 -6.61 14.18 26.75
C ALA A 315 -6.99 12.70 26.68
N ASN A 316 -6.46 11.97 25.69
CA ASN A 316 -6.70 10.54 25.44
C ASN A 316 -8.18 10.16 25.64
N ASN A 317 -9.07 10.94 25.02
CA ASN A 317 -10.52 10.77 25.11
C ASN A 317 -11.14 10.75 23.71
N ALA A 318 -11.95 9.73 23.42
CA ALA A 318 -12.59 9.52 22.12
C ALA A 318 -13.45 10.67 21.63
N VAL A 319 -14.23 11.30 22.51
CA VAL A 319 -15.10 12.43 22.16
C VAL A 319 -14.27 13.67 21.84
N VAL A 320 -13.26 13.96 22.67
CA VAL A 320 -12.33 15.08 22.45
C VAL A 320 -11.59 14.89 21.12
N MET A 321 -11.12 13.67 20.84
CA MET A 321 -10.47 13.34 19.57
C MET A 321 -11.41 13.60 18.38
N LEU A 322 -12.64 13.08 18.41
CA LEU A 322 -13.63 13.28 17.34
C LEU A 322 -13.90 14.76 17.05
N ILE A 323 -14.06 15.58 18.09
CA ILE A 323 -14.29 17.03 17.96
C ILE A 323 -13.07 17.72 17.33
N LEU A 324 -11.86 17.30 17.72
CA LEU A 324 -10.62 17.91 17.28
C LEU A 324 -10.13 17.41 15.90
N LEU A 325 -10.65 16.29 15.37
CA LEU A 325 -10.23 15.75 14.07
C LEU A 325 -10.38 16.75 12.92
N LEU A 326 -11.52 17.44 12.84
CA LEU A 326 -11.77 18.42 11.78
C LEU A 326 -10.80 19.62 11.84
N PRO A 327 -10.63 20.33 12.98
CA PRO A 327 -9.69 21.45 13.05
C PRO A 327 -8.22 21.01 12.92
N ILE A 328 -7.84 19.83 13.44
CA ILE A 328 -6.52 19.24 13.20
C ILE A 328 -6.29 19.02 11.71
N ALA A 329 -7.22 18.34 11.03
CA ALA A 329 -7.11 18.02 9.61
C ALA A 329 -7.11 19.28 8.73
N PHE A 330 -7.88 20.30 9.11
CA PHE A 330 -7.84 21.62 8.47
C PHE A 330 -6.42 22.19 8.44
N CYS A 331 -5.78 22.21 9.61
CA CYS A 331 -4.41 22.69 9.79
C CYS A 331 -3.41 21.82 9.01
N TYR A 332 -3.56 20.50 9.07
CA TYR A 332 -2.66 19.54 8.41
C TYR A 332 -2.76 19.55 6.89
N GLY A 333 -3.87 20.02 6.31
CA GLY A 333 -3.96 20.22 4.86
C GLY A 333 -3.35 21.53 4.36
N MET A 334 -2.85 22.41 5.24
CA MET A 334 -2.21 23.67 4.85
C MET A 334 -0.87 23.49 4.11
N PRO A 335 0.04 22.57 4.53
CA PRO A 335 1.22 22.20 3.74
C PRO A 335 0.85 21.61 2.38
N PHE A 336 -0.16 20.74 2.30
CA PHE A 336 -0.64 20.17 1.04
C PHE A 336 -1.08 21.27 0.06
N ASP A 337 -1.90 22.21 0.51
CA ASP A 337 -2.31 23.36 -0.31
C ASP A 337 -1.13 24.23 -0.73
N SER A 338 -0.08 24.33 0.09
CA SER A 338 1.11 25.14 -0.21
C SER A 338 2.02 24.46 -1.24
N LEU A 339 2.18 23.13 -1.18
CA LEU A 339 2.83 22.32 -2.23
C LEU A 339 2.05 22.36 -3.55
N ARG A 340 0.72 22.46 -3.48
CA ARG A 340 -0.14 22.67 -4.64
C ARG A 340 0.06 24.05 -5.25
N ASP A 341 0.09 25.10 -4.44
CA ASP A 341 0.35 26.47 -4.90
C ASP A 341 1.74 26.57 -5.56
N TYR A 342 2.74 25.92 -4.96
CA TYR A 342 4.09 25.83 -5.51
C TYR A 342 4.08 25.23 -6.92
N ARG A 343 3.43 24.07 -7.09
CA ARG A 343 3.36 23.38 -8.39
C ARG A 343 2.81 24.30 -9.49
N ILE A 344 1.74 25.02 -9.19
CA ILE A 344 1.08 25.92 -10.14
C ILE A 344 1.96 27.13 -10.46
N ASN A 345 2.67 27.66 -9.47
CA ASN A 345 3.58 28.79 -9.68
C ASN A 345 4.84 28.37 -10.45
N ALA A 346 5.42 27.21 -10.12
CA ALA A 346 6.56 26.64 -10.84
C ALA A 346 6.22 26.38 -12.32
N GLY A 347 5.05 25.80 -12.60
CA GLY A 347 4.58 25.56 -13.98
C GLY A 347 4.39 26.84 -14.81
N LYS A 348 4.13 28.00 -14.18
CA LYS A 348 4.02 29.28 -14.89
C LYS A 348 5.36 29.87 -15.31
N LEU A 349 6.48 29.42 -14.74
CA LEU A 349 7.81 29.94 -15.06
C LEU A 349 8.30 29.48 -16.44
N GLY A 350 7.70 28.43 -17.02
CA GLY A 350 8.03 27.96 -18.38
C GLY A 350 9.41 27.30 -18.53
N TYR A 351 10.08 26.94 -17.43
CA TYR A 351 11.35 26.21 -17.46
C TYR A 351 11.13 24.77 -17.92
N SER A 352 12.01 24.28 -18.80
CA SER A 352 12.07 22.87 -19.16
C SER A 352 12.23 22.03 -17.89
N GLU A 353 11.46 20.95 -17.76
CA GLU A 353 11.42 20.03 -16.60
C GLU A 353 10.59 20.51 -15.38
N PHE A 354 10.14 21.77 -15.32
CA PHE A 354 9.30 22.29 -14.23
C PHE A 354 7.85 22.61 -14.65
N ASP A 355 7.31 21.89 -15.64
CA ASP A 355 5.90 21.99 -15.99
C ASP A 355 5.01 21.36 -14.89
N ASP A 356 3.76 21.82 -14.81
CA ASP A 356 2.77 21.40 -13.78
C ASP A 356 2.64 19.87 -13.71
N ARG A 357 2.71 19.19 -14.87
CA ARG A 357 2.63 17.72 -14.95
C ARG A 357 3.85 17.02 -14.37
N THR A 358 5.07 17.45 -14.72
CA THR A 358 6.29 16.82 -14.19
C THR A 358 6.38 16.99 -12.69
N VAL A 359 6.13 18.20 -12.20
CA VAL A 359 6.11 18.49 -10.76
C VAL A 359 5.03 17.66 -10.06
N HIS A 360 3.82 17.53 -10.62
CA HIS A 360 2.79 16.67 -10.04
C HIS A 360 3.22 15.21 -9.93
N ASN A 361 3.84 14.65 -10.97
CA ASN A 361 4.27 13.26 -10.97
C ASN A 361 5.35 13.00 -9.90
N ILE A 362 6.28 13.95 -9.72
CA ILE A 362 7.30 13.89 -8.66
C ILE A 362 6.63 13.95 -7.28
N GLN A 363 5.70 14.89 -7.08
CA GLN A 363 4.93 15.00 -5.83
C GLN A 363 4.13 13.72 -5.55
N SER A 364 3.50 13.13 -6.57
CA SER A 364 2.70 11.90 -6.46
C SER A 364 3.52 10.71 -5.95
N VAL A 365 4.73 10.51 -6.48
CA VAL A 365 5.66 9.48 -5.98
C VAL A 365 6.00 9.74 -4.50
N GLY A 366 6.29 10.98 -4.14
CA GLY A 366 6.50 11.36 -2.75
C GLY A 366 5.28 11.08 -1.87
N TYR A 367 4.07 11.40 -2.33
CA TYR A 367 2.83 11.17 -1.58
C TYR A 367 2.55 9.69 -1.34
N PHE A 368 2.70 8.83 -2.35
CA PHE A 368 2.49 7.39 -2.17
C PHE A 368 3.49 6.80 -1.17
N LEU A 369 4.79 7.11 -1.33
CA LEU A 369 5.83 6.66 -0.40
C LEU A 369 5.58 7.18 1.03
N GLY A 370 5.18 8.44 1.17
CA GLY A 370 4.88 9.07 2.45
C GLY A 370 3.69 8.42 3.14
N ILE A 371 2.60 8.18 2.39
CA ILE A 371 1.43 7.44 2.90
C ILE A 371 1.83 6.05 3.37
N SER A 372 2.59 5.30 2.58
CA SER A 372 2.98 3.94 2.97
C SER A 372 3.87 3.90 4.21
N VAL A 373 4.84 4.81 4.33
CA VAL A 373 5.71 4.86 5.52
C VAL A 373 4.94 5.38 6.74
N GLY A 374 4.09 6.39 6.54
CA GLY A 374 3.27 6.96 7.62
C GLY A 374 2.32 5.96 8.25
N THR A 375 1.70 5.07 7.45
CA THR A 375 0.82 4.02 7.99
C THR A 375 1.60 2.99 8.83
N VAL A 376 2.84 2.67 8.45
CA VAL A 376 3.75 1.79 9.22
C VAL A 376 4.06 2.39 10.59
N ILE A 377 4.50 3.65 10.60
CA ILE A 377 4.85 4.34 11.85
C ILE A 377 3.61 4.50 12.72
N ALA A 378 2.46 4.88 12.13
CA ALA A 378 1.21 5.02 12.87
C ALA A 378 0.78 3.72 13.56
N GLY A 379 0.77 2.60 12.82
CA GLY A 379 0.36 1.30 13.38
C GLY A 379 1.26 0.88 14.55
N ILE A 380 2.58 0.93 14.37
CA ILE A 380 3.55 0.52 15.41
C ILE A 380 3.49 1.46 16.62
N CYS A 381 3.51 2.77 16.39
CA CYS A 381 3.51 3.73 17.48
C CYS A 381 2.20 3.71 18.27
N PHE A 382 1.07 3.49 17.60
CA PHE A 382 -0.23 3.38 18.26
C PHE A 382 -0.30 2.14 19.16
N GLU A 383 0.05 0.96 18.63
CA GLU A 383 0.00 -0.29 19.40
C GLU A 383 0.97 -0.30 20.59
N ARG A 384 2.11 0.40 20.50
CA ARG A 384 3.14 0.40 21.55
C ARG A 384 3.08 1.56 22.52
N PHE A 385 2.72 2.75 22.05
CA PHE A 385 2.83 3.99 22.82
C PHE A 385 1.54 4.81 22.83
N GLY A 386 0.48 4.33 22.16
CA GLY A 386 -0.81 4.98 22.11
C GLY A 386 -0.88 6.19 21.18
N MET A 387 -2.03 6.86 21.22
CA MET A 387 -2.41 7.97 20.33
C MET A 387 -1.48 9.18 20.42
N LEU A 388 -0.97 9.50 21.62
CA LEU A 388 -0.13 10.68 21.85
C LEU A 388 1.11 10.70 20.96
N VAL A 389 1.83 9.58 20.88
CA VAL A 389 3.06 9.48 20.08
C VAL A 389 2.77 9.62 18.59
N VAL A 390 1.65 9.06 18.13
CA VAL A 390 1.21 9.18 16.73
C VAL A 390 0.96 10.65 16.36
N TYR A 391 0.24 11.39 17.20
CA TYR A 391 -0.02 12.82 16.98
C TYR A 391 1.24 13.68 17.09
N LEU A 392 2.15 13.35 18.01
CA LEU A 392 3.41 14.06 18.19
C LEU A 392 4.31 13.91 16.95
N ILE A 393 4.52 12.68 16.48
CA ILE A 393 5.35 12.41 15.30
C ILE A 393 4.69 12.99 14.04
N GLY A 394 3.40 12.75 13.83
CA GLY A 394 2.69 13.23 12.64
C GLY A 394 2.68 14.75 12.54
N GLY A 395 2.38 15.45 13.65
CA GLY A 395 2.39 16.90 13.66
C GLY A 395 3.80 17.51 13.63
N GLY A 396 4.79 16.85 14.26
CA GLY A 396 6.21 17.21 14.14
C GLY A 396 6.71 17.12 12.70
N ALA A 397 6.37 16.05 11.98
CA ALA A 397 6.69 15.89 10.56
C ALA A 397 6.09 17.02 9.70
N LEU A 398 4.84 17.42 9.97
CA LEU A 398 4.18 18.52 9.26
C LEU A 398 4.77 19.89 9.59
N LEU A 399 5.19 20.12 10.83
CA LEU A 399 5.93 21.32 11.22
C LEU A 399 7.27 21.42 10.48
N LEU A 400 8.05 20.33 10.48
CA LEU A 400 9.31 20.25 9.73
C LEU A 400 9.09 20.47 8.23
N THR A 401 8.03 19.89 7.67
CA THR A 401 7.66 20.10 6.27
C THR A 401 7.31 21.55 6.00
N SER A 402 6.63 22.23 6.92
CA SER A 402 6.26 23.64 6.78
C SER A 402 7.48 24.56 6.81
N LEU A 403 8.41 24.31 7.72
CA LEU A 403 9.72 24.99 7.75
C LEU A 403 10.50 24.73 6.46
N GLY A 404 10.49 23.49 5.97
CA GLY A 404 11.09 23.10 4.69
C GLY A 404 10.48 23.86 3.51
N ILE A 405 9.15 23.95 3.41
CA ILE A 405 8.47 24.74 2.37
C ILE A 405 8.91 26.21 2.45
N MET A 406 8.99 26.80 3.65
CA MET A 406 9.44 28.19 3.82
C MET A 406 10.89 28.40 3.39
N PHE A 407 11.76 27.40 3.58
CA PHE A 407 13.18 27.48 3.26
C PHE A 407 13.50 27.19 1.79
N PHE A 408 12.91 26.11 1.24
CA PHE A 408 13.19 25.62 -0.12
C PHE A 408 12.32 26.26 -1.20
N MET A 409 11.07 26.65 -0.87
CA MET A 409 10.11 27.19 -1.84
C MET A 409 9.91 28.69 -1.61
N LYS A 410 11.00 29.44 -1.72
CA LYS A 410 10.99 30.88 -1.58
C LYS A 410 10.08 31.50 -2.65
N ASP A 411 9.38 32.55 -2.26
CA ASP A 411 8.39 33.30 -3.06
C ASP A 411 7.20 32.47 -3.61
N ASN A 412 6.89 31.35 -2.97
CA ASN A 412 5.67 30.61 -3.21
C ASN A 412 4.44 31.41 -2.73
N ASN A 413 3.85 32.18 -3.64
CA ASN A 413 2.69 33.01 -3.37
C ASN A 413 1.37 32.22 -3.51
N PRO A 414 0.33 32.53 -2.71
CA PRO A 414 -0.96 31.87 -2.83
C PRO A 414 -1.56 32.09 -4.22
N VAL A 415 -2.02 31.01 -4.86
CA VAL A 415 -2.55 31.07 -6.22
C VAL A 415 -3.97 31.62 -6.21
N ARG A 416 -4.20 32.69 -6.97
CA ARG A 416 -5.54 33.19 -7.26
C ARG A 416 -6.23 32.27 -8.27
N GLU A 417 -7.21 31.51 -7.81
CA GLU A 417 -8.08 30.68 -8.65
C GLU A 417 -9.52 31.17 -8.51
N SER A 418 -10.31 31.08 -9.58
CA SER A 418 -11.72 31.44 -9.53
C SER A 418 -12.50 30.48 -8.62
N TYR A 419 -13.38 31.04 -7.80
CA TYR A 419 -14.28 30.25 -6.96
C TYR A 419 -15.26 29.45 -7.83
N LEU A 420 -15.41 28.16 -7.52
CA LEU A 420 -16.42 27.29 -8.14
C LEU A 420 -17.47 26.96 -7.08
N ALA A 421 -18.68 27.51 -7.26
CA ALA A 421 -19.82 27.18 -6.43
C ALA A 421 -20.28 25.73 -6.65
N ILE A 422 -20.83 25.10 -5.61
CA ILE A 422 -21.31 23.70 -5.65
C ILE A 422 -22.35 23.52 -6.78
N ASN A 423 -23.28 24.45 -6.96
CA ASN A 423 -24.28 24.37 -8.04
C ASN A 423 -23.64 24.30 -9.43
N ARG A 424 -22.59 25.08 -9.68
CA ARG A 424 -21.84 25.04 -10.95
C ARG A 424 -21.04 23.75 -11.11
N TRP A 425 -20.55 23.18 -10.00
CA TRP A 425 -19.95 21.85 -10.03
C TRP A 425 -20.98 20.77 -10.34
N LEU A 426 -22.19 20.84 -9.77
CA LEU A 426 -23.29 19.94 -10.11
C LEU A 426 -23.70 20.05 -11.58
N GLU A 427 -23.74 21.26 -12.15
CA GLU A 427 -23.94 21.47 -13.60
C GLU A 427 -22.85 20.79 -14.45
N LEU A 428 -21.58 20.89 -14.03
CA LEU A 428 -20.45 20.21 -14.66
C LEU A 428 -20.54 18.69 -14.59
N VAL A 429 -21.01 18.15 -13.46
CA VAL A 429 -21.22 16.72 -13.24
C VAL A 429 -22.44 16.20 -14.00
N ASN A 430 -23.47 17.02 -14.19
CA ASN A 430 -24.65 16.68 -14.98
C ASN A 430 -24.40 16.73 -16.50
N ASN A 431 -23.37 17.46 -16.94
CA ASN A 431 -23.01 17.52 -18.34
C ASN A 431 -22.53 16.14 -18.85
N LYS A 432 -23.11 15.68 -19.97
CA LYS A 432 -22.83 14.36 -20.57
C LYS A 432 -21.33 14.11 -20.84
N TYR A 433 -20.56 15.14 -21.15
CA TYR A 433 -19.15 15.02 -21.51
C TYR A 433 -18.24 15.07 -20.28
N THR A 434 -18.26 16.21 -19.58
CA THR A 434 -17.39 16.45 -18.42
C THR A 434 -17.79 15.61 -17.22
N GLY A 435 -19.09 15.38 -17.01
CA GLY A 435 -19.61 14.62 -15.88
C GLY A 435 -19.21 13.16 -15.92
N ARG A 436 -19.39 12.49 -17.08
CA ARG A 436 -18.95 11.11 -17.25
C ARG A 436 -17.44 10.94 -17.02
N PHE A 437 -16.64 11.89 -17.50
CA PHE A 437 -15.20 11.87 -17.27
C PHE A 437 -14.85 12.08 -15.79
N LEU A 438 -15.43 13.08 -15.12
CA LEU A 438 -15.21 13.37 -13.70
C LEU A 438 -15.60 12.19 -12.80
N ILE A 439 -16.71 11.53 -13.10
CA ILE A 439 -17.20 10.37 -12.36
C ILE A 439 -16.26 9.17 -12.57
N SER A 440 -15.92 8.83 -13.82
CA SER A 440 -15.09 7.65 -14.09
C SER A 440 -13.62 7.80 -13.68
N THR A 441 -13.16 9.00 -13.33
CA THR A 441 -11.76 9.26 -12.95
C THR A 441 -11.63 9.70 -11.49
N PHE A 442 -11.93 10.97 -11.21
CA PHE A 442 -11.68 11.58 -9.91
C PHE A 442 -12.60 11.04 -8.81
N PHE A 443 -13.89 10.80 -9.10
CA PHE A 443 -14.81 10.21 -8.12
C PHE A 443 -14.39 8.78 -7.76
N VAL A 444 -14.11 7.93 -8.75
CA VAL A 444 -13.60 6.55 -8.53
C VAL A 444 -12.28 6.55 -7.75
N MET A 445 -11.37 7.47 -8.05
CA MET A 445 -10.13 7.65 -7.29
C MET A 445 -10.41 8.01 -5.81
N GLY A 446 -11.43 8.83 -5.55
CA GLY A 446 -11.90 9.14 -4.20
C GLY A 446 -12.44 7.91 -3.47
N THR A 447 -13.20 7.06 -4.17
CA THR A 447 -13.69 5.79 -3.63
C THR A 447 -12.55 4.80 -3.33
N ALA A 448 -11.54 4.73 -4.19
CA ALA A 448 -10.33 3.93 -3.91
C ALA A 448 -9.59 4.43 -2.66
N PHE A 449 -9.49 5.75 -2.51
CA PHE A 449 -8.85 6.35 -1.34
C PHE A 449 -9.63 6.09 -0.05
N SER A 450 -10.98 6.10 -0.07
CA SER A 450 -11.77 5.74 1.11
C SER A 450 -11.69 4.25 1.47
N PHE A 451 -11.50 3.37 0.49
CA PHE A 451 -11.21 1.95 0.76
C PHE A 451 -9.87 1.79 1.48
N LEU A 452 -8.81 2.45 1.01
CA LEU A 452 -7.51 2.45 1.69
C LEU A 452 -7.63 3.02 3.10
N LEU A 453 -8.13 4.25 3.24
CA LEU A 453 -8.12 5.01 4.48
C LEU A 453 -9.08 4.45 5.54
N GLY A 454 -10.28 4.03 5.13
CA GLY A 454 -11.36 3.68 6.05
C GLY A 454 -11.62 2.19 6.18
N PHE A 455 -11.63 1.45 5.06
CA PHE A 455 -11.95 0.03 5.09
C PHE A 455 -10.80 -0.83 5.61
N ILE A 456 -9.58 -0.68 5.07
CA ILE A 456 -8.45 -1.56 5.42
C ILE A 456 -8.11 -1.53 6.92
N PRO A 457 -7.87 -0.37 7.57
CA PRO A 457 -7.50 -0.35 8.99
C PRO A 457 -8.59 -0.94 9.88
N ASN A 458 -9.84 -0.84 9.46
CA ASN A 458 -11.01 -1.27 10.20
C ASN A 458 -11.33 -2.78 10.01
N TYR A 459 -11.08 -3.29 8.81
CA TYR A 459 -11.27 -4.70 8.46
C TYR A 459 -10.20 -5.62 9.06
N LEU A 460 -8.93 -5.20 9.13
CA LEU A 460 -7.85 -6.10 9.55
C LEU A 460 -7.99 -6.64 10.98
N GLU A 461 -8.50 -5.81 11.88
CA GLU A 461 -8.81 -6.22 13.25
C GLU A 461 -9.92 -7.28 13.30
N THR A 462 -10.91 -7.22 12.41
CA THR A 462 -11.98 -8.23 12.32
C THR A 462 -11.46 -9.61 11.90
N VAL A 463 -10.27 -9.66 11.28
CA VAL A 463 -9.60 -10.90 10.87
C VAL A 463 -8.48 -11.27 11.85
N GLY A 464 -8.37 -10.60 13.01
CA GLY A 464 -7.34 -10.88 14.02
C GLY A 464 -5.92 -10.47 13.61
N ILE A 465 -5.79 -9.55 12.64
CA ILE A 465 -4.50 -9.06 12.15
C ILE A 465 -4.18 -7.70 12.79
N SER A 466 -2.94 -7.56 13.28
CA SER A 466 -2.49 -6.32 13.91
C SER A 466 -2.60 -5.10 12.96
N LEU A 467 -2.86 -3.92 13.51
CA LEU A 467 -2.90 -2.66 12.76
C LEU A 467 -1.54 -2.38 12.13
N ALA A 468 -0.44 -2.79 12.78
CA ALA A 468 0.90 -2.71 12.20
C ALA A 468 1.00 -3.43 10.85
N THR A 469 0.26 -4.51 10.62
CA THR A 469 0.23 -5.25 9.34
C THR A 469 -0.52 -4.51 8.23
N SER A 470 -1.37 -3.53 8.57
CA SER A 470 -2.02 -2.65 7.58
C SER A 470 -1.00 -1.98 6.66
N SER A 471 0.17 -1.65 7.22
CA SER A 471 1.31 -1.08 6.51
C SER A 471 1.74 -1.86 5.27
N PHE A 472 1.70 -3.18 5.33
CA PHE A 472 2.07 -4.04 4.21
C PHE A 472 1.14 -3.82 3.02
N TYR A 473 -0.17 -3.71 3.26
CA TYR A 473 -1.14 -3.46 2.20
C TYR A 473 -0.91 -2.11 1.52
N TYR A 474 -0.61 -1.06 2.30
CA TYR A 474 -0.26 0.26 1.75
C TYR A 474 1.06 0.24 0.98
N LEU A 475 2.06 -0.52 1.42
CA LEU A 475 3.32 -0.72 0.69
C LEU A 475 3.07 -1.44 -0.63
N VAL A 476 2.24 -2.49 -0.67
CA VAL A 476 1.88 -3.19 -1.91
C VAL A 476 1.13 -2.27 -2.87
N THR A 477 0.19 -1.46 -2.38
CA THR A 477 -0.48 -0.43 -3.20
C THR A 477 0.53 0.55 -3.77
N THR A 478 1.42 1.07 -2.94
CA THR A 478 2.43 2.06 -3.33
C THR A 478 3.43 1.49 -4.33
N PHE A 479 3.88 0.25 -4.12
CA PHE A 479 4.75 -0.46 -5.05
C PHE A 479 4.06 -0.62 -6.40
N SER A 480 2.81 -1.09 -6.40
CA SER A 480 2.03 -1.26 -7.63
C SER A 480 1.78 0.07 -8.35
N ALA A 481 1.50 1.15 -7.60
CA ALA A 481 1.25 2.48 -8.14
C ALA A 481 2.52 3.14 -8.71
N CYS A 482 3.66 3.00 -8.02
CA CYS A 482 4.90 3.67 -8.41
C CYS A 482 5.74 2.87 -9.41
N PHE A 483 5.76 1.54 -9.30
CA PHE A 483 6.62 0.68 -10.13
C PHE A 483 5.84 0.01 -11.26
N LEU A 484 4.81 -0.79 -10.95
CA LEU A 484 4.08 -1.53 -11.98
C LEU A 484 3.37 -0.59 -12.97
N ALA A 485 2.65 0.41 -12.46
CA ALA A 485 1.99 1.38 -13.33
C ALA A 485 2.98 2.22 -14.13
N LEU A 486 4.17 2.53 -13.59
CA LEU A 486 5.22 3.24 -14.32
C LEU A 486 5.81 2.38 -15.45
N ILE A 487 5.99 1.07 -15.23
CA ILE A 487 6.40 0.13 -16.28
C ILE A 487 5.35 0.09 -17.39
N ILE A 488 4.06 0.00 -17.03
CA ILE A 488 2.95 0.02 -17.99
C ILE A 488 2.98 1.34 -18.79
N LYS A 489 3.05 2.48 -18.09
CA LYS A 489 3.14 3.81 -18.72
C LYS A 489 4.35 3.95 -19.64
N GLY A 490 5.52 3.44 -19.24
CA GLY A 490 6.76 3.56 -20.00
C GLY A 490 6.84 2.63 -21.21
N ARG A 491 6.45 1.36 -21.05
CA ARG A 491 6.50 0.35 -22.13
C ARG A 491 5.38 0.55 -23.16
N TYR A 492 4.18 0.91 -22.70
CA TYR A 492 2.99 1.01 -23.54
C TYR A 492 2.55 2.46 -23.78
N ALA A 493 3.44 3.44 -23.57
CA ALA A 493 3.15 4.87 -23.74
C ALA A 493 2.42 5.20 -25.06
N HIS A 494 2.79 4.50 -26.14
CA HIS A 494 2.28 4.69 -27.49
C HIS A 494 0.84 4.20 -27.71
N VAL A 495 0.30 3.37 -26.82
CA VAL A 495 -1.08 2.81 -26.89
C VAL A 495 -1.99 3.44 -25.83
N LEU A 496 -1.40 4.06 -24.80
CA LEU A 496 -2.12 4.60 -23.65
C LEU A 496 -2.77 5.96 -23.95
N THR A 497 -3.86 5.95 -24.71
CA THR A 497 -4.75 7.11 -24.89
C THR A 497 -5.52 7.43 -23.61
N SER A 498 -6.25 8.56 -23.56
CA SER A 498 -7.03 8.93 -22.37
C SER A 498 -8.06 7.85 -22.02
N LYS A 499 -8.77 7.35 -23.03
CA LYS A 499 -9.77 6.29 -22.89
C LYS A 499 -9.16 4.99 -22.37
N VAL A 500 -8.04 4.55 -22.94
CA VAL A 500 -7.39 3.29 -22.57
C VAL A 500 -6.87 3.35 -21.13
N ARG A 501 -6.30 4.48 -20.71
CA ARG A 501 -5.84 4.67 -19.32
C ARG A 501 -6.98 4.59 -18.31
N VAL A 502 -8.11 5.25 -18.60
CA VAL A 502 -9.30 5.17 -17.74
C VAL A 502 -9.86 3.75 -17.73
N LEU A 503 -9.90 3.07 -18.89
CA LEU A 503 -10.36 1.69 -18.97
C LEU A 503 -9.52 0.74 -18.11
N ILE A 504 -8.19 0.80 -18.20
CA ILE A 504 -7.31 -0.06 -17.39
C ILE A 504 -7.50 0.27 -15.90
N SER A 505 -7.55 1.56 -15.54
CA SER A 505 -7.79 1.99 -14.16
C SER A 505 -9.13 1.47 -13.61
N SER A 506 -10.21 1.58 -14.38
CA SER A 506 -11.54 1.07 -14.00
C SER A 506 -11.57 -0.45 -13.89
N LEU A 507 -10.97 -1.17 -14.85
CA LEU A 507 -10.88 -2.63 -14.82
C LEU A 507 -10.10 -3.12 -13.62
N SER A 508 -8.89 -2.59 -13.37
CA SER A 508 -8.09 -3.00 -12.22
C SER A 508 -8.80 -2.73 -10.89
N MET A 509 -9.49 -1.60 -10.76
CA MET A 509 -10.27 -1.28 -9.56
C MET A 509 -11.44 -2.23 -9.35
N CYS A 510 -12.27 -2.43 -10.38
CA CYS A 510 -13.46 -3.29 -10.28
C CYS A 510 -13.08 -4.75 -10.10
N VAL A 511 -12.09 -5.26 -10.83
CA VAL A 511 -11.63 -6.66 -10.67
C VAL A 511 -11.04 -6.86 -9.28
N GLY A 512 -10.23 -5.92 -8.78
CA GLY A 512 -9.66 -6.01 -7.43
C GLY A 512 -10.73 -6.07 -6.34
N LEU A 513 -11.74 -5.20 -6.40
CA LEU A 513 -12.85 -5.22 -5.44
C LEU A 513 -13.77 -6.42 -5.63
N LEU A 514 -13.96 -6.91 -6.86
CA LEU A 514 -14.78 -8.10 -7.11
C LEU A 514 -14.14 -9.35 -6.51
N LEU A 515 -12.83 -9.52 -6.69
CA LEU A 515 -12.08 -10.63 -6.07
C LEU A 515 -12.27 -10.61 -4.54
N PHE A 516 -12.18 -9.44 -3.92
CA PHE A 516 -12.41 -9.29 -2.49
C PHE A 516 -13.86 -9.57 -2.08
N ALA A 517 -14.83 -9.08 -2.86
CA ALA A 517 -16.26 -9.30 -2.58
C ALA A 517 -16.63 -10.79 -2.62
N LEU A 518 -16.04 -11.57 -3.53
CA LEU A 518 -16.27 -13.00 -3.66
C LEU A 518 -15.66 -13.79 -2.50
N MET A 519 -14.48 -13.38 -2.05
CA MET A 519 -13.72 -14.07 -1.01
C MET A 519 -12.99 -13.05 -0.12
N PRO A 520 -13.67 -12.49 0.91
CA PRO A 520 -13.11 -11.46 1.77
C PRO A 520 -12.14 -12.10 2.77
N THR A 521 -10.90 -12.29 2.33
CA THR A 521 -9.80 -12.82 3.15
C THR A 521 -8.59 -11.90 3.10
N ALA A 522 -7.75 -11.94 4.15
CA ALA A 522 -6.52 -11.16 4.23
C ALA A 522 -5.54 -11.43 3.07
N LYS A 523 -5.51 -12.66 2.54
CA LYS A 523 -4.67 -13.04 1.38
C LYS A 523 -5.17 -12.38 0.11
N ILE A 524 -6.48 -12.39 -0.14
CA ILE A 524 -7.08 -11.80 -1.34
C ILE A 524 -7.02 -10.28 -1.30
N LEU A 525 -7.08 -9.68 -0.10
CA LEU A 525 -6.87 -8.26 0.08
C LEU A 525 -5.51 -7.80 -0.49
N VAL A 526 -4.45 -8.63 -0.45
CA VAL A 526 -3.14 -8.31 -1.08
C VAL A 526 -3.29 -8.12 -2.59
N ALA A 527 -4.00 -9.02 -3.27
CA ALA A 527 -4.24 -8.93 -4.70
C ALA A 527 -5.13 -7.71 -5.04
N THR A 528 -6.16 -7.46 -4.22
CA THR A 528 -7.05 -6.30 -4.35
C THR A 528 -6.28 -4.99 -4.25
N VAL A 529 -5.42 -4.82 -3.25
CA VAL A 529 -4.67 -3.59 -3.05
C VAL A 529 -3.55 -3.40 -4.08
N ALA A 530 -3.03 -4.49 -4.66
CA ALA A 530 -2.10 -4.44 -5.78
C ALA A 530 -2.79 -3.93 -7.06
N LEU A 531 -3.95 -4.50 -7.41
CA LEU A 531 -4.76 -4.05 -8.55
C LEU A 531 -5.26 -2.62 -8.37
N MET A 532 -5.68 -2.25 -7.17
CA MET A 532 -6.04 -0.86 -6.84
C MET A 532 -4.83 0.08 -6.94
N GLY A 533 -3.64 -0.37 -6.55
CA GLY A 533 -2.39 0.36 -6.77
C GLY A 533 -2.11 0.62 -8.25
N ILE A 534 -2.31 -0.37 -9.12
CA ILE A 534 -2.21 -0.19 -10.58
C ILE A 534 -3.24 0.85 -11.06
N SER A 535 -4.47 0.79 -10.56
CA SER A 535 -5.52 1.75 -10.91
C SER A 535 -5.14 3.19 -10.55
N LEU A 536 -4.68 3.42 -9.32
CA LEU A 536 -4.24 4.73 -8.83
C LEU A 536 -2.97 5.21 -9.55
N GLY A 537 -2.03 4.31 -9.83
CA GLY A 537 -0.78 4.63 -10.50
C GLY A 537 -0.96 4.95 -11.98
N ILE A 538 -1.97 4.39 -12.65
CA ILE A 538 -2.26 4.68 -14.08
C ILE A 538 -2.89 6.07 -14.24
N HIS A 539 -3.63 6.53 -13.23
CA HIS A 539 -4.16 7.90 -13.19
C HIS A 539 -3.03 8.91 -13.48
N ASP A 540 -3.29 9.91 -14.31
CA ASP A 540 -2.29 10.89 -14.77
C ASP A 540 -2.89 12.28 -14.74
N TYR A 541 -2.06 13.29 -14.46
CA TYR A 541 -2.46 14.71 -14.48
C TYR A 541 -2.92 15.17 -15.86
N TYR A 542 -2.55 14.44 -16.92
CA TYR A 542 -3.09 14.60 -18.27
C TYR A 542 -4.64 14.65 -18.29
N TYR A 543 -5.32 14.04 -17.31
CA TYR A 543 -6.77 14.07 -17.21
C TYR A 543 -7.35 15.48 -17.04
N LEU A 544 -6.62 16.43 -16.45
CA LEU A 544 -7.07 17.83 -16.39
C LEU A 544 -7.06 18.50 -17.77
N TYR A 545 -6.11 18.15 -18.63
CA TYR A 545 -6.07 18.62 -20.01
C TYR A 545 -7.19 17.98 -20.85
N VAL A 546 -7.45 16.67 -20.67
CA VAL A 546 -8.60 15.98 -21.28
C VAL A 546 -9.91 16.63 -20.86
N LEU A 547 -10.06 16.97 -19.57
CA LEU A 547 -11.23 17.67 -19.05
C LEU A 547 -11.39 19.07 -19.67
N PHE A 548 -10.29 19.78 -19.90
CA PHE A 548 -10.29 21.06 -20.62
C PHE A 548 -10.75 20.91 -22.08
N LEU A 549 -10.25 19.90 -22.81
CA LEU A 549 -10.69 19.60 -24.17
C LEU A 549 -12.18 19.24 -24.23
N LEU A 550 -12.67 18.43 -23.28
CA LEU A 550 -14.08 18.06 -23.16
C LEU A 550 -14.99 19.25 -22.82
N ALA A 551 -14.50 20.19 -22.03
CA ALA A 551 -15.22 21.43 -21.73
C ALA A 551 -15.31 22.37 -22.95
N ASN A 552 -14.40 22.23 -23.93
CA ASN A 552 -14.41 22.90 -25.24
C ASN A 552 -14.70 24.41 -25.19
N ASN A 553 -14.14 25.12 -24.19
CA ASN A 553 -14.43 26.54 -23.89
C ASN A 553 -15.91 26.90 -23.65
N ARG A 554 -16.84 25.93 -23.68
CA ARG A 554 -18.27 26.13 -23.43
C ARG A 554 -18.56 26.35 -21.95
N ILE A 555 -17.68 25.82 -21.09
CA ILE A 555 -17.82 25.89 -19.64
C ILE A 555 -16.68 26.74 -19.07
N LYS A 556 -16.99 27.98 -18.69
CA LYS A 556 -16.05 28.92 -18.03
C LYS A 556 -15.93 28.61 -16.52
N GLY A 557 -15.58 27.37 -16.19
CA GLY A 557 -15.45 26.87 -14.81
C GLY A 557 -14.02 26.58 -14.40
N ASN A 558 -13.73 26.62 -13.10
CA ASN A 558 -12.44 26.15 -12.56
C ASN A 558 -12.39 24.62 -12.55
N LEU A 559 -11.89 24.03 -13.64
CA LEU A 559 -11.88 22.58 -13.86
C LEU A 559 -11.03 21.82 -12.83
N ARG A 560 -9.94 22.42 -12.32
CA ARG A 560 -9.15 21.83 -11.23
C ARG A 560 -9.94 21.75 -9.94
N ARG A 561 -10.72 22.80 -9.62
CA ARG A 561 -11.57 22.75 -8.44
C ARG A 561 -12.71 21.74 -8.62
N ALA A 562 -13.21 21.57 -9.84
CA ALA A 562 -14.20 20.55 -10.14
C ALA A 562 -13.65 19.13 -9.91
N SER A 563 -12.42 18.83 -10.34
CA SER A 563 -11.79 17.54 -10.08
C SER A 563 -11.55 17.27 -8.59
N GLU A 564 -11.13 18.29 -7.84
CA GLU A 564 -10.96 18.17 -6.38
C GLU A 564 -12.30 17.87 -5.68
N LEU A 565 -13.38 18.58 -6.04
CA LEU A 565 -14.72 18.32 -5.48
C LEU A 565 -15.24 16.93 -5.86
N SER A 566 -15.01 16.48 -7.10
CA SER A 566 -15.36 15.12 -7.52
C SER A 566 -14.59 14.05 -6.74
N PHE A 567 -13.30 14.26 -6.49
CA PHE A 567 -12.50 13.38 -5.62
C PHE A 567 -13.05 13.33 -4.18
N VAL A 568 -13.33 14.48 -3.57
CA VAL A 568 -13.89 14.54 -2.21
C VAL A 568 -15.28 13.88 -2.14
N SER A 569 -16.12 14.07 -3.16
CA SER A 569 -17.43 13.42 -3.21
C SER A 569 -17.33 11.90 -3.30
N GLY A 570 -16.30 11.36 -3.97
CA GLY A 570 -16.00 9.94 -4.00
C GLY A 570 -15.61 9.38 -2.63
N ILE A 571 -14.84 10.14 -1.84
CA ILE A 571 -14.49 9.77 -0.45
C ILE A 571 -15.76 9.73 0.41
N PHE A 572 -16.57 10.78 0.37
CA PHE A 572 -17.81 10.87 1.17
C PHE A 572 -18.86 9.86 0.76
N ALA A 573 -18.90 9.42 -0.50
CA ALA A 573 -19.76 8.33 -0.93
C ALA A 573 -19.22 6.96 -0.49
N GLY A 574 -17.90 6.74 -0.57
CA GLY A 574 -17.29 5.45 -0.26
C GLY A 574 -17.23 5.13 1.24
N LEU A 575 -16.91 6.10 2.11
CA LEU A 575 -16.77 5.87 3.56
C LEU A 575 -18.04 5.25 4.19
N PRO A 576 -19.26 5.79 3.97
CA PRO A 576 -20.48 5.17 4.49
C PRO A 576 -20.74 3.77 3.93
N VAL A 577 -20.49 3.55 2.63
CA VAL A 577 -20.69 2.24 1.99
C VAL A 577 -19.78 1.19 2.62
N PHE A 578 -18.50 1.50 2.80
CA PHE A 578 -17.55 0.60 3.46
C PHE A 578 -17.85 0.42 4.95
N ALA A 579 -18.40 1.45 5.60
CA ALA A 579 -18.83 1.32 6.98
C ALA A 579 -20.02 0.36 7.12
N VAL A 580 -21.02 0.48 6.25
CA VAL A 580 -22.17 -0.45 6.19
C VAL A 580 -21.71 -1.87 5.87
N ALA A 581 -20.70 -2.04 5.01
CA ALA A 581 -20.16 -3.36 4.69
C ALA A 581 -19.58 -4.07 5.92
N LEU A 582 -19.08 -3.34 6.92
CA LEU A 582 -18.54 -3.90 8.16
C LEU A 582 -19.61 -4.13 9.25
N ILE A 583 -20.85 -3.66 9.05
CA ILE A 583 -21.98 -3.88 9.97
C ILE A 583 -22.81 -5.09 9.53
N PHE A 584 -23.01 -5.22 8.22
CA PHE A 584 -23.83 -6.28 7.61
C PHE A 584 -22.94 -7.35 6.95
N ASP A 585 -23.55 -8.21 6.15
CA ASP A 585 -22.80 -9.15 5.32
C ASP A 585 -21.93 -8.39 4.31
N MET A 586 -20.62 -8.39 4.57
CA MET A 586 -19.59 -7.80 3.72
C MET A 586 -19.79 -8.19 2.25
N ARG A 587 -20.14 -9.44 1.95
CA ARG A 587 -20.23 -9.91 0.56
C ARG A 587 -21.35 -9.19 -0.20
N ILE A 588 -22.55 -9.14 0.37
CA ILE A 588 -23.72 -8.55 -0.29
C ILE A 588 -23.52 -7.05 -0.50
N VAL A 589 -23.04 -6.34 0.53
CA VAL A 589 -22.82 -4.90 0.45
C VAL A 589 -21.73 -4.57 -0.57
N PHE A 590 -20.63 -5.32 -0.60
CA PHE A 590 -19.58 -5.13 -1.60
C PHE A 590 -20.06 -5.42 -3.01
N VAL A 591 -20.86 -6.47 -3.24
CA VAL A 591 -21.41 -6.78 -4.57
C VAL A 591 -22.31 -5.65 -5.07
N VAL A 592 -23.23 -5.14 -4.23
CA VAL A 592 -24.11 -4.02 -4.61
C VAL A 592 -23.30 -2.75 -4.88
N ALA A 593 -22.36 -2.41 -3.99
CA ALA A 593 -21.47 -1.28 -4.17
C ALA A 593 -20.62 -1.39 -5.44
N LEU A 594 -20.15 -2.60 -5.77
CA LEU A 594 -19.38 -2.89 -6.96
C LEU A 594 -20.19 -2.72 -8.24
N ILE A 595 -21.46 -3.10 -8.27
CA ILE A 595 -22.34 -2.86 -9.43
C ILE A 595 -22.44 -1.35 -9.70
N ILE A 596 -22.66 -0.55 -8.66
CA ILE A 596 -22.73 0.91 -8.78
C ILE A 596 -21.38 1.47 -9.24
N LEU A 597 -20.28 1.03 -8.63
CA LEU A 597 -18.93 1.46 -8.98
C LEU A 597 -18.55 1.07 -10.41
N PHE A 598 -19.00 -0.10 -10.89
CA PHE A 598 -18.82 -0.56 -12.25
C PHE A 598 -19.53 0.39 -13.22
N ILE A 599 -20.79 0.75 -12.94
CA ILE A 599 -21.51 1.74 -13.75
C ILE A 599 -20.73 3.06 -13.79
N CYS A 600 -20.37 3.61 -12.62
CA CYS A 600 -19.65 4.89 -12.52
C CYS A 600 -18.29 4.89 -13.22
N SER A 601 -17.49 3.83 -13.04
CA SER A 601 -16.13 3.71 -13.59
C SER A 601 -16.10 3.46 -15.10
N PHE A 602 -17.18 2.92 -15.68
CA PHE A 602 -17.26 2.66 -17.12
C PHE A 602 -18.02 3.73 -17.92
N LEU A 603 -18.63 4.75 -17.28
CA LEU A 603 -19.36 5.83 -17.98
C LEU A 603 -18.55 6.53 -19.08
N TYR A 604 -17.29 6.88 -18.81
CA TYR A 604 -16.40 7.51 -19.79
C TYR A 604 -15.88 6.53 -20.86
N PRO A 605 -15.22 5.41 -20.51
CA PRO A 605 -14.64 4.53 -21.53
C PRO A 605 -15.68 3.89 -22.45
N MET A 606 -16.93 3.74 -22.01
CA MET A 606 -18.03 3.25 -22.86
C MET A 606 -18.75 4.37 -23.64
N SER A 607 -18.36 5.63 -23.45
CA SER A 607 -19.00 6.75 -24.15
C SER A 607 -18.50 6.87 -25.60
N SER A 608 -19.43 7.19 -26.51
CA SER A 608 -19.13 7.32 -27.94
C SER A 608 -18.13 8.46 -28.24
N PHE A 609 -18.09 9.49 -27.40
CA PHE A 609 -17.22 10.66 -27.58
C PHE A 609 -15.80 10.47 -27.00
N ALA A 610 -15.53 9.40 -26.26
CA ALA A 610 -14.21 9.19 -25.65
C ALA A 610 -13.09 9.05 -26.70
N ASN A 611 -13.40 8.49 -27.87
CA ASN A 611 -12.45 8.39 -28.98
C ASN A 611 -12.17 9.76 -29.61
N ASP A 612 -13.19 10.62 -29.71
CA ASP A 612 -13.10 11.93 -30.38
C ASP A 612 -12.15 12.92 -29.70
N VAL A 613 -11.85 12.71 -28.40
CA VAL A 613 -10.92 13.56 -27.64
C VAL A 613 -9.48 13.20 -27.96
N ASP A 614 -9.20 11.90 -28.10
CA ASP A 614 -7.86 11.41 -28.42
C ASP A 614 -7.45 11.80 -29.86
N ASP A 615 -8.40 11.88 -30.80
CA ASP A 615 -8.17 12.32 -32.18
C ASP A 615 -7.87 13.84 -32.31
N LYS A 616 -8.36 14.62 -31.35
CA LYS A 616 -8.20 16.09 -31.30
C LYS A 616 -6.93 16.52 -30.57
N ASP A 617 -6.23 15.61 -29.90
CA ASP A 617 -5.01 15.92 -29.17
C ASP A 617 -3.79 16.01 -30.12
N PRO A 618 -3.20 17.20 -30.30
CA PRO A 618 -2.01 17.36 -31.14
C PRO A 618 -0.77 16.65 -30.56
N THR A 619 -0.74 16.33 -29.27
CA THR A 619 0.42 15.67 -28.62
C THR A 619 0.49 14.16 -28.89
N LEU A 620 -0.61 13.55 -29.33
CA LEU A 620 -0.69 12.13 -29.73
C LEU A 620 -0.54 11.92 -31.25
N LYS A 621 -0.60 13.00 -32.05
CA LYS A 621 -0.36 12.93 -33.49
C LYS A 621 1.12 12.64 -33.73
N LYS A 622 1.40 11.43 -34.26
CA LYS A 622 2.69 11.12 -34.86
C LYS A 622 2.97 12.18 -35.91
N GLU A 623 4.00 13.01 -35.73
CA GLU A 623 4.63 13.61 -36.89
C GLU A 623 4.96 12.43 -37.82
N PRO A 624 4.43 12.41 -39.05
CA PRO A 624 4.88 11.42 -40.01
C PRO A 624 6.37 11.65 -40.12
N ARG A 625 7.17 10.70 -39.62
CA ARG A 625 8.59 10.60 -39.94
C ARG A 625 8.61 10.72 -41.45
N LYS A 626 8.97 11.90 -41.97
CA LYS A 626 9.41 12.06 -43.34
C LYS A 626 10.61 11.16 -43.40
N SER A 627 10.38 9.92 -43.83
CA SER A 627 11.43 9.05 -44.24
C SER A 627 12.17 9.87 -45.29
N LYS A 628 13.37 10.33 -44.95
CA LYS A 628 14.37 10.66 -45.96
C LYS A 628 14.62 9.33 -46.66
N LYS A 629 13.72 9.00 -47.59
CA LYS A 629 13.89 7.96 -48.59
C LYS A 629 15.04 8.49 -49.42
N LYS A 630 16.24 8.07 -49.02
CA LYS A 630 17.48 8.19 -49.77
C LYS A 630 17.13 7.66 -51.16
N LYS A 631 16.92 8.56 -52.13
CA LYS A 631 16.74 8.20 -53.53
C LYS A 631 18.02 7.46 -53.91
N ALA A 632 17.87 6.16 -54.14
CA ALA A 632 18.89 5.36 -54.78
C ALA A 632 19.21 5.97 -56.15
N LYS A 633 20.49 5.90 -56.50
CA LYS A 633 21.13 6.28 -57.76
C LYS A 633 20.20 6.16 -58.97
N ALA A 634 20.07 7.25 -59.70
CA ALA A 634 19.81 7.25 -61.14
C ALA A 634 21.06 7.82 -61.83
N GLU A 635 21.29 7.34 -63.04
CA GLU A 635 22.57 7.27 -63.75
C GLU A 635 23.26 8.60 -64.07
N ALA A 636 24.57 8.47 -64.26
CA ALA A 636 25.47 9.54 -64.63
C ALA A 636 25.25 10.01 -66.07
N VAL A 637 25.25 11.34 -66.26
CA VAL A 637 25.67 12.00 -67.50
C VAL A 637 26.61 13.13 -67.09
N PRO A 638 27.83 13.23 -67.67
CA PRO A 638 28.79 14.24 -67.28
C PRO A 638 28.49 15.57 -68.00
N ALA A 639 28.44 16.66 -67.26
CA ALA A 639 28.44 18.01 -67.83
C ALA A 639 29.34 18.94 -67.01
N ALA A 640 30.00 19.82 -67.77
CA ALA A 640 31.13 20.72 -67.54
C ALA A 640 31.21 21.49 -66.20
N PRO A 641 32.42 21.95 -65.82
CA PRO A 641 32.65 22.73 -64.61
C PRO A 641 32.15 24.17 -64.77
N GLU A 642 31.39 24.65 -63.78
CA GLU A 642 31.05 26.07 -63.57
C GLU A 642 31.70 26.59 -62.27
N PRO A 643 31.88 27.92 -62.13
CA PRO A 643 33.13 28.53 -61.67
C PRO A 643 33.23 28.75 -60.16
N ALA A 644 34.46 28.98 -59.70
CA ALA A 644 34.80 29.29 -58.32
C ALA A 644 34.09 30.55 -57.79
N GLU A 645 33.54 30.45 -56.58
CA GLU A 645 33.11 31.61 -55.79
C GLU A 645 34.31 32.50 -55.42
N PRO A 646 34.15 33.84 -55.41
CA PRO A 646 35.23 34.76 -55.07
C PRO A 646 35.56 34.74 -53.57
N ALA A 647 36.85 34.78 -53.26
CA ALA A 647 37.39 34.89 -51.91
C ALA A 647 36.99 36.24 -51.24
N PRO A 648 36.79 36.26 -49.91
CA PRO A 648 36.57 37.50 -49.18
C PRO A 648 37.81 38.40 -49.23
N VAL A 649 37.57 39.69 -49.47
CA VAL A 649 38.57 40.76 -49.52
C VAL A 649 39.19 40.94 -48.13
N ALA A 650 40.52 40.85 -48.07
CA ALA A 650 41.31 41.12 -46.87
C ALA A 650 41.37 42.63 -46.59
N ASP A 651 41.06 43.01 -45.35
CA ASP A 651 41.19 44.37 -44.85
C ASP A 651 42.69 44.73 -44.66
N PRO A 652 43.23 45.80 -45.26
CA PRO A 652 44.68 46.08 -45.26
C PRO A 652 45.25 46.61 -43.93
N TYR A 653 44.45 46.70 -42.87
CA TYR A 653 44.86 47.27 -41.57
C TYR A 653 44.84 46.29 -40.39
N TYR A 654 44.68 44.99 -40.63
CA TYR A 654 44.76 44.00 -39.55
C TYR A 654 46.20 43.52 -39.35
N ASP A 655 46.85 43.99 -38.29
CA ASP A 655 48.14 43.46 -37.82
C ASP A 655 47.91 42.42 -36.70
N PRO A 656 47.97 41.11 -37.00
CA PRO A 656 47.75 40.06 -36.02
C PRO A 656 48.86 39.98 -34.95
N ALA A 657 49.97 40.72 -35.09
CA ALA A 657 51.05 40.72 -34.10
C ALA A 657 50.67 41.44 -32.78
N ASN A 658 49.64 42.30 -32.79
CA ASN A 658 49.21 43.08 -31.61
C ASN A 658 47.84 42.66 -31.06
N ASP A 659 47.24 41.57 -31.56
CA ASP A 659 45.98 41.04 -31.05
C ASP A 659 46.22 39.96 -29.96
N PRO A 660 45.92 40.23 -28.68
CA PRO A 660 46.13 39.28 -27.59
C PRO A 660 45.26 38.01 -27.72
N ILE A 661 44.18 38.04 -28.51
CA ILE A 661 43.34 36.87 -28.76
C ILE A 661 43.98 35.96 -29.82
N ALA A 662 44.63 36.52 -30.85
CA ALA A 662 45.35 35.76 -31.86
C ALA A 662 46.62 35.09 -31.30
N GLN A 663 47.34 35.74 -30.37
CA GLN A 663 48.51 35.14 -29.70
C GLN A 663 48.12 33.99 -28.76
N ALA A 664 46.96 34.08 -28.09
CA ALA A 664 46.44 33.00 -27.25
C ALA A 664 46.04 31.76 -28.08
N TYR A 665 45.47 31.96 -29.27
CA TYR A 665 45.11 30.87 -30.19
C TYR A 665 46.32 30.16 -30.81
N MET A 666 47.46 30.85 -30.99
CA MET A 666 48.69 30.21 -31.51
C MET A 666 49.46 29.42 -30.45
N MET A 667 49.39 29.79 -29.16
CA MET A 667 49.99 29.00 -28.08
C MET A 667 49.21 27.70 -27.78
N GLU A 668 47.90 27.67 -28.04
CA GLU A 668 47.07 26.48 -27.77
C GLU A 668 47.18 25.39 -28.87
N GLN A 669 47.70 25.73 -30.06
CA GLN A 669 47.88 24.76 -31.16
C GLN A 669 49.23 24.00 -31.14
N GLN A 670 50.19 24.36 -30.28
CA GLN A 670 51.51 23.71 -30.23
C GLN A 670 51.63 22.52 -29.25
N GLN A 671 50.55 22.11 -28.58
CA GLN A 671 50.57 20.95 -27.68
C GLN A 671 49.47 19.94 -28.00
N VAL A 672 49.58 19.28 -29.15
CA VAL A 672 48.88 18.01 -29.41
C VAL A 672 49.90 16.99 -29.91
N PRO A 673 50.20 15.92 -29.15
CA PRO A 673 51.05 14.84 -29.65
C PRO A 673 50.36 14.14 -30.83
N TYR A 674 51.11 13.92 -31.89
CA TYR A 674 50.71 13.11 -33.04
C TYR A 674 50.42 11.66 -32.59
N TYR A 675 49.20 11.17 -32.86
CA TYR A 675 48.77 9.81 -32.55
C TYR A 675 48.90 8.94 -33.82
N ASP A 676 49.83 7.98 -33.80
CA ASP A 676 49.98 6.96 -34.85
C ASP A 676 48.97 5.82 -34.60
N PRO A 677 48.04 5.52 -35.53
CA PRO A 677 47.03 4.48 -35.33
C PRO A 677 47.57 3.04 -35.31
N ASN A 678 48.85 2.79 -35.58
CA ASN A 678 49.38 1.44 -35.79
C ASN A 678 50.28 0.88 -34.67
N THR A 679 50.40 1.54 -33.52
CA THR A 679 51.12 0.96 -32.37
C THR A 679 50.21 0.09 -31.49
N PRO A 680 50.52 -1.20 -31.27
CA PRO A 680 49.79 -2.02 -30.30
C PRO A 680 50.02 -1.51 -28.87
N TYR A 681 48.94 -1.41 -28.10
CA TYR A 681 48.96 -0.92 -26.72
C TYR A 681 49.64 -1.93 -25.80
N TYR A 682 50.69 -1.50 -25.12
CA TYR A 682 51.41 -2.22 -24.07
C TYR A 682 50.79 -1.84 -22.71
N ASP A 683 50.34 -2.83 -21.93
CA ASP A 683 49.81 -2.63 -20.56
C ASP A 683 50.96 -2.70 -19.54
N PRO A 684 51.32 -1.61 -18.82
CA PRO A 684 52.49 -1.63 -17.93
C PRO A 684 52.22 -2.15 -16.51
N ASN A 685 51.03 -2.66 -16.17
CA ASN A 685 50.75 -3.17 -14.82
C ASN A 685 50.40 -4.68 -14.77
N GLY A 686 50.92 -5.46 -15.71
CA GLY A 686 50.94 -6.92 -15.62
C GLY A 686 52.02 -7.41 -14.66
N ALA A 687 51.70 -7.53 -13.37
CA ALA A 687 52.50 -8.33 -12.44
C ALA A 687 52.08 -9.81 -12.54
N GLU A 688 52.94 -10.59 -13.18
CA GLU A 688 53.25 -12.01 -12.95
C GLU A 688 52.09 -12.96 -12.57
N GLN A 689 51.52 -13.60 -13.59
CA GLN A 689 51.01 -14.96 -13.45
C GLN A 689 52.15 -15.95 -13.70
N MET A 690 52.51 -16.75 -12.70
CA MET A 690 53.17 -18.04 -12.95
C MET A 690 52.13 -19.08 -13.42
N PRO A 691 52.46 -19.89 -14.44
CA PRO A 691 51.52 -20.82 -15.07
C PRO A 691 51.65 -22.23 -14.48
N TYR A 692 50.59 -23.06 -14.59
CA TYR A 692 50.61 -24.52 -14.82
C TYR A 692 49.17 -25.10 -14.65
N PRO A 693 48.84 -26.27 -15.25
CA PRO A 693 48.55 -26.45 -16.68
C PRO A 693 47.16 -27.06 -16.93
N ASP A 694 46.72 -27.01 -18.19
CA ASP A 694 45.61 -27.84 -18.69
C ASP A 694 45.91 -29.34 -18.54
N GLN A 695 44.91 -30.15 -18.20
CA GLN A 695 44.57 -31.37 -18.94
C GLN A 695 43.28 -32.06 -18.43
N ASP A 696 42.35 -32.24 -19.37
CA ASP A 696 41.62 -33.48 -19.68
C ASP A 696 40.68 -34.17 -18.67
N THR A 697 39.48 -34.43 -19.20
CA THR A 697 38.71 -35.70 -19.16
C THR A 697 37.92 -36.13 -17.91
N TYR A 698 36.61 -36.24 -18.13
CA TYR A 698 35.75 -37.44 -17.97
C TYR A 698 35.71 -38.27 -16.67
N TYR A 699 34.46 -38.57 -16.31
CA TYR A 699 33.89 -39.80 -15.71
C TYR A 699 33.92 -40.05 -14.18
N ASP A 700 32.69 -40.30 -13.70
CA ASP A 700 32.21 -41.28 -12.71
C ASP A 700 32.77 -41.33 -11.27
N GLY A 701 31.81 -41.37 -10.34
CA GLY A 701 31.56 -42.61 -9.61
C GLY A 701 32.16 -42.76 -8.20
N GLN A 702 31.25 -42.75 -7.22
CA GLN A 702 31.20 -43.62 -6.03
C GLN A 702 32.26 -43.54 -4.91
N GLY A 703 31.72 -43.59 -3.68
CA GLY A 703 32.38 -44.07 -2.44
C GLY A 703 33.19 -43.00 -1.72
N GLY A 704 33.12 -42.78 -0.42
CA GLY A 704 32.64 -43.59 0.69
C GLY A 704 33.65 -43.44 1.85
N TYR A 705 33.16 -43.16 3.06
CA TYR A 705 33.82 -43.24 4.37
C TYR A 705 35.05 -42.34 4.66
N TYR A 706 34.98 -41.53 5.72
CA TYR A 706 35.54 -41.91 7.04
C TYR A 706 35.20 -40.90 8.15
N ASP A 707 35.09 -41.46 9.34
CA ASP A 707 34.72 -40.88 10.64
C ASP A 707 35.74 -39.89 11.23
N GLY A 708 35.18 -38.83 11.86
CA GLY A 708 35.50 -38.35 13.22
C GLY A 708 36.87 -37.72 13.54
N PRO A 709 37.09 -37.29 14.79
CA PRO A 709 36.11 -36.70 15.74
C PRO A 709 36.70 -35.50 16.55
N VAL A 710 35.88 -34.97 17.48
CA VAL A 710 36.22 -34.15 18.69
C VAL A 710 36.73 -32.72 18.40
N GLU A 711 36.22 -31.61 18.95
CA GLU A 711 35.50 -31.27 20.20
C GLU A 711 34.26 -30.39 19.95
#